data_AF-A0A6A5HY98-F1
#
_entry.id   AF-A0A6A5HY98-F1
#
_cell.length_a   1.000
_cell.length_b   1.000
_cell.length_c   1.000
_cell.angle_alpha   90.00
_cell.angle_beta   90.00
_cell.angle_gamma   90.00
#
_symmetry.space_group_name_H-M   'P 1'
#
loop_
_entity.id
_entity.type
_entity.pdbx_description
1 polymer ?
#
loop_
_entity_poly.entity_id
_entity_poly.type
_entity_poly.pdbx_seq_one_letter_code
_entity_poly.pdbx_strand_id
1 'polypeptide(L)'
;MPPLSLLRLPFLPLQNIIQNWNIYEICQFAKVSKRTKSVARAAFRKPVDISLTNGECFSIQTSFAGNSGIVSRGQETWVFELRDISDRDNAESDVYNENHVYHTLNLFSENPLLLFLETLEFLFEVFDCSIHMVYWTSWKTEDMRQVIDWMNGCDKLTKIETVNFNLNVNNQMTLALFLETFKKKLGRLIVYSKVSDIAPVKFSIEMERFSYYGARWVNLSILMSMNTCKRLYLAISLLSNQDLKVFLRSWKEGKSNSILEVLHVYVTDQEDWKTVLNGLGAVVRHPTRVTRCYIKNLWYYGGVDIQRVDGKIGTVMWTHYVGSNEHEKIPRNIIEVFEKTKQEWVGTDSDVVFEEKGNEIQVSDEEKIIKEHSTQRLLIWRRVACGYGKQCHRFEGITERLLSSMSPLPLLRLPFLPLRNIIRNWNIYEIYHFAKVSKRTKHVARLAVRKPVKIRLENGESFVIYTSFAGNSVIGPQGPETWLFELRDISERDNTESDVYNENHVYHALNLFSENPLLLFLETLQLLFEVFDCSIHSVYWSSWKSEDMRQVIDWMNGCDKLTKIKNVNFSLNANNQWTLAFFLGRFQKKIGRVIMHSDVSDIAPLKFSMPLEIERFDYFGGAKWVNLSILMSMNTCKRLYLGVSLLSNQDLNAFLRSWKEGRSNPILEDLRVFIPGQEDWRTVLNGLGAVVRHPTQVARCCIEIFWFYGGVDIQRVDGTIGTVMWTHYLGKKEHEKIPKNVIEAFERTNEEWTGTDSDVVFEERGNVIQVSDEEKIIKEYLPTQCFDFTFVVWK
;
A
#
# COMPACT_ATOMS: atom_id res chain seq x y z
N MET A 1 30.29 -5.01 -38.75
CA MET A 1 30.88 -5.13 -37.39
C MET A 1 31.13 -6.61 -37.13
N PRO A 2 32.32 -7.04 -36.71
CA PRO A 2 32.51 -8.41 -36.24
C PRO A 2 31.76 -8.61 -34.90
N PRO A 3 31.18 -9.78 -34.64
CA PRO A 3 30.39 -10.04 -33.44
C PRO A 3 31.27 -10.01 -32.18
N LEU A 4 30.73 -9.42 -31.11
CA LEU A 4 31.40 -9.33 -29.81
C LEU A 4 31.62 -10.75 -29.26
N SER A 5 32.89 -11.17 -29.12
CA SER A 5 33.24 -12.46 -28.52
C SER A 5 33.17 -12.38 -26.99
N LEU A 6 31.95 -12.34 -26.43
CA LEU A 6 31.67 -12.13 -25.00
C LEU A 6 32.55 -13.00 -24.08
N LEU A 7 32.75 -14.28 -24.42
CA LEU A 7 33.56 -15.23 -23.62
C LEU A 7 35.07 -15.02 -23.65
N ARG A 8 35.59 -14.05 -24.42
CA ARG A 8 37.01 -13.66 -24.42
C ARG A 8 37.33 -12.59 -23.37
N LEU A 9 36.32 -12.01 -22.75
CA LEU A 9 36.50 -11.09 -21.64
C LEU A 9 37.07 -11.82 -20.41
N PRO A 10 37.90 -11.16 -19.59
CA PRO A 10 38.29 -11.70 -18.28
C PRO A 10 37.07 -11.93 -17.38
N PHE A 11 37.21 -12.83 -16.40
CA PHE A 11 36.08 -13.25 -15.57
C PHE A 11 35.41 -12.09 -14.79
N LEU A 12 36.18 -11.14 -14.26
CA LEU A 12 35.62 -10.00 -13.51
C LEU A 12 34.70 -9.09 -14.38
N PRO A 13 35.11 -8.65 -15.59
CA PRO A 13 34.20 -7.99 -16.52
C PRO A 13 32.97 -8.82 -16.89
N LEU A 14 33.14 -10.13 -17.15
CA LEU A 14 32.00 -11.03 -17.43
C LEU A 14 31.04 -11.11 -16.25
N GLN A 15 31.58 -11.20 -15.04
CA GLN A 15 30.81 -11.26 -13.82
C GLN A 15 29.96 -10.00 -13.64
N ASN A 16 30.56 -8.82 -13.83
CA ASN A 16 29.81 -7.56 -13.78
C ASN A 16 28.72 -7.49 -14.86
N ILE A 17 28.97 -7.99 -16.06
CA ILE A 17 27.94 -8.02 -17.12
C ILE A 17 26.77 -8.93 -16.71
N ILE A 18 27.09 -10.16 -16.28
CA ILE A 18 26.09 -11.18 -15.93
C ILE A 18 25.29 -10.79 -14.68
N GLN A 19 25.88 -10.08 -13.72
CA GLN A 19 25.17 -9.58 -12.54
C GLN A 19 24.11 -8.53 -12.84
N ASN A 20 24.15 -7.93 -14.04
CA ASN A 20 23.14 -6.98 -14.51
C ASN A 20 22.09 -7.63 -15.40
N TRP A 21 22.19 -8.93 -15.67
CA TRP A 21 21.20 -9.67 -16.44
C TRP A 21 20.04 -10.12 -15.58
N ASN A 22 18.87 -10.20 -16.19
CA ASN A 22 17.71 -10.80 -15.56
C ASN A 22 17.75 -12.33 -15.59
N ILE A 23 16.81 -12.97 -14.88
CA ILE A 23 16.75 -14.43 -14.75
C ILE A 23 16.66 -15.09 -16.14
N TYR A 24 15.85 -14.54 -17.05
CA TYR A 24 15.69 -15.06 -18.39
C TYR A 24 16.97 -15.00 -19.22
N GLU A 25 17.66 -13.85 -19.26
CA GLU A 25 18.92 -13.65 -19.97
C GLU A 25 20.01 -14.60 -19.45
N ILE A 26 20.09 -14.78 -18.12
CA ILE A 26 21.02 -15.73 -17.49
C ILE A 26 20.67 -17.17 -17.91
N CYS A 27 19.40 -17.55 -17.89
CA CYS A 27 18.94 -18.85 -18.35
C CYS A 27 19.29 -19.10 -19.82
N GLN A 28 19.03 -18.14 -20.70
CA GLN A 28 19.35 -18.27 -22.12
C GLN A 28 20.87 -18.41 -22.33
N PHE A 29 21.67 -17.59 -21.65
CA PHE A 29 23.12 -17.71 -21.72
C PHE A 29 23.64 -19.05 -21.19
N ALA A 30 23.09 -19.53 -20.07
CA ALA A 30 23.46 -20.80 -19.47
C ALA A 30 23.08 -22.01 -20.36
N LYS A 31 22.01 -21.91 -21.16
CA LYS A 31 21.60 -22.94 -22.12
C LYS A 31 22.57 -23.09 -23.32
N VAL A 32 23.38 -22.07 -23.63
CA VAL A 32 24.27 -22.08 -24.83
C VAL A 32 25.33 -23.20 -24.77
N SER A 33 25.96 -23.44 -23.63
CA SER A 33 27.02 -24.46 -23.50
C SER A 33 27.34 -24.79 -22.04
N LYS A 34 28.05 -25.91 -21.80
CA LYS A 34 28.59 -26.23 -20.46
C LYS A 34 29.49 -25.10 -19.91
N ARG A 35 30.27 -24.44 -20.78
CA ARG A 35 31.15 -23.34 -20.39
C ARG A 35 30.36 -22.11 -19.94
N THR A 36 29.33 -21.72 -20.68
CA THR A 36 28.48 -20.56 -20.32
C THR A 36 27.65 -20.83 -19.08
N LYS A 37 27.13 -22.05 -18.90
CA LYS A 37 26.49 -22.49 -17.65
C LYS A 37 27.43 -22.35 -16.44
N SER A 38 28.67 -22.84 -16.56
CA SER A 38 29.65 -22.72 -15.49
C SER A 38 30.03 -21.27 -15.18
N VAL A 39 30.08 -20.40 -16.21
CA VAL A 39 30.36 -18.96 -16.03
C VAL A 39 29.16 -18.27 -15.36
N ALA A 40 27.93 -18.56 -15.78
CA ALA A 40 26.71 -18.01 -15.16
C ALA A 40 26.65 -18.35 -13.67
N ARG A 41 26.83 -19.63 -13.34
CA ARG A 41 26.86 -20.12 -11.94
C ARG A 41 27.97 -19.50 -11.10
N ALA A 42 29.14 -19.23 -11.70
CA ALA A 42 30.26 -18.63 -10.97
C ALA A 42 30.11 -17.11 -10.80
N ALA A 43 29.55 -16.43 -11.80
CA ALA A 43 29.37 -14.99 -11.83
C ALA A 43 28.23 -14.52 -10.92
N PHE A 44 27.13 -15.28 -10.91
CA PHE A 44 25.90 -14.94 -10.22
C PHE A 44 25.83 -15.63 -8.84
N ARG A 45 25.58 -14.84 -7.77
CA ARG A 45 25.55 -15.34 -6.38
C ARG A 45 24.32 -14.93 -5.58
N LYS A 46 23.38 -14.20 -6.19
CA LYS A 46 22.15 -13.82 -5.48
C LYS A 46 21.23 -15.04 -5.41
N PRO A 47 20.60 -15.34 -4.26
CA PRO A 47 19.67 -16.44 -4.18
C PRO A 47 18.41 -16.11 -5.00
N VAL A 48 17.75 -17.14 -5.52
CA VAL A 48 16.50 -17.03 -6.29
C VAL A 48 15.39 -17.72 -5.49
N ASP A 49 14.34 -16.97 -5.18
CA ASP A 49 13.11 -17.49 -4.57
C ASP A 49 12.18 -17.97 -5.68
N ILE A 50 11.67 -19.19 -5.50
CA ILE A 50 10.77 -19.86 -6.43
C ILE A 50 9.38 -20.01 -5.81
N SER A 51 8.35 -19.72 -6.61
CA SER A 51 6.95 -20.04 -6.31
C SER A 51 6.36 -20.96 -7.38
N LEU A 52 5.67 -22.02 -6.97
CA LEU A 52 5.11 -23.04 -7.87
C LEU A 52 3.58 -22.97 -7.88
N THR A 53 2.96 -22.96 -9.06
CA THR A 53 1.49 -23.04 -9.18
C THR A 53 1.08 -23.91 -10.37
N ASN A 54 -0.17 -24.39 -10.36
CA ASN A 54 -0.81 -25.02 -11.52
C ASN A 54 -2.23 -24.48 -11.64
N GLY A 55 -2.39 -23.45 -12.46
CA GLY A 55 -3.68 -22.80 -12.70
C GLY A 55 -4.31 -23.32 -13.98
N GLU A 56 -4.16 -22.56 -15.06
CA GLU A 56 -4.45 -23.00 -16.42
C GLU A 56 -3.33 -23.90 -16.98
N CYS A 57 -2.10 -23.74 -16.47
CA CYS A 57 -0.92 -24.52 -16.83
C CYS A 57 0.06 -24.59 -15.65
N PHE A 58 1.10 -25.42 -15.77
CA PHE A 58 2.18 -25.47 -14.79
C PHE A 58 2.99 -24.17 -14.87
N SER A 59 3.25 -23.52 -13.72
CA SER A 59 4.06 -22.31 -13.73
C SER A 59 5.08 -22.26 -12.60
N ILE A 60 6.26 -21.75 -12.98
CA ILE A 60 7.39 -21.49 -12.09
C ILE A 60 7.58 -19.98 -12.08
N GLN A 61 7.26 -19.35 -10.95
CA GLN A 61 7.53 -17.94 -10.73
C GLN A 61 8.87 -17.80 -9.99
N THR A 62 9.71 -16.89 -10.45
CA THR A 62 11.06 -16.68 -9.93
C THR A 62 11.31 -15.20 -9.62
N SER A 63 12.01 -14.94 -8.53
CA SER A 63 12.47 -13.61 -8.10
C SER A 63 13.76 -13.72 -7.29
N PHE A 64 14.51 -12.63 -7.10
CA PHE A 64 15.73 -12.66 -6.27
C PHE A 64 15.40 -12.55 -4.77
N ALA A 65 16.03 -13.38 -3.93
CA ALA A 65 15.78 -13.53 -2.50
C ALA A 65 16.16 -12.29 -1.66
N GLY A 66 15.47 -12.11 -0.52
CA GLY A 66 15.47 -10.88 0.29
C GLY A 66 14.25 -9.97 0.04
N ASN A 67 13.32 -10.45 -0.80
CA ASN A 67 12.18 -9.72 -1.31
C ASN A 67 10.83 -10.44 -1.09
N SER A 68 10.83 -11.59 -0.42
CA SER A 68 9.67 -12.44 -0.17
C SER A 68 8.91 -12.02 1.10
N GLY A 69 8.32 -10.83 1.05
CA GLY A 69 7.26 -10.38 1.96
C GLY A 69 5.96 -10.21 1.18
N ILE A 70 4.83 -10.62 1.78
CA ILE A 70 3.49 -10.62 1.18
C ILE A 70 3.14 -9.22 0.62
N VAL A 71 3.28 -9.10 -0.71
CA VAL A 71 2.75 -8.10 -1.64
C VAL A 71 2.82 -6.62 -1.23
N SER A 72 3.74 -5.88 -1.87
CA SER A 72 3.43 -4.60 -2.54
C SER A 72 4.50 -4.20 -3.56
N ARG A 73 4.19 -4.46 -4.84
CA ARG A 73 4.54 -3.72 -6.07
C ARG A 73 5.95 -3.12 -6.20
N GLY A 74 6.77 -3.72 -7.08
CA GLY A 74 7.94 -3.07 -7.68
C GLY A 74 9.05 -3.97 -8.23
N GLN A 75 8.85 -5.28 -8.34
CA GLN A 75 9.99 -6.21 -8.46
C GLN A 75 9.90 -7.09 -9.72
N GLU A 76 11.02 -7.20 -10.44
CA GLU A 76 11.12 -8.01 -11.67
C GLU A 76 10.85 -9.49 -11.36
N THR A 77 9.67 -9.95 -11.76
CA THR A 77 9.21 -11.32 -11.57
C THR A 77 9.17 -12.03 -12.91
N TRP A 78 9.80 -13.19 -13.00
CA TRP A 78 9.78 -14.03 -14.20
C TRP A 78 8.92 -15.27 -13.97
N VAL A 79 7.90 -15.44 -14.82
CA VAL A 79 6.97 -16.55 -14.80
C VAL A 79 7.22 -17.43 -16.02
N PHE A 80 7.65 -18.67 -15.79
CA PHE A 80 7.74 -19.69 -16.81
C PHE A 80 6.42 -20.46 -16.82
N GLU A 81 5.61 -20.30 -17.87
CA GLU A 81 4.37 -21.03 -18.08
C GLU A 81 4.62 -22.21 -19.02
N LEU A 82 4.34 -23.42 -18.57
CA LEU A 82 4.61 -24.64 -19.30
C LEU A 82 3.29 -25.26 -19.74
N ARG A 83 3.05 -25.20 -21.05
CA ARG A 83 1.79 -25.52 -21.70
C ARG A 83 1.92 -26.72 -22.62
N ASP A 84 0.80 -27.34 -22.93
CA ASP A 84 0.75 -28.41 -23.93
C ASP A 84 1.03 -27.82 -25.31
N ILE A 85 1.67 -28.61 -26.18
CA ILE A 85 1.94 -28.18 -27.56
C ILE A 85 0.65 -27.89 -28.34
N SER A 86 -0.49 -28.47 -27.95
CA SER A 86 -1.80 -28.18 -28.54
C SER A 86 -2.28 -26.75 -28.30
N ASP A 87 -1.80 -26.09 -27.25
CA ASP A 87 -2.18 -24.72 -26.89
C ASP A 87 -1.39 -23.67 -27.69
N ARG A 88 -0.53 -24.10 -28.61
CA ARG A 88 0.28 -23.23 -29.45
C ARG A 88 -0.58 -22.67 -30.60
N ASP A 89 -0.92 -21.39 -30.52
CA ASP A 89 -1.49 -20.66 -31.66
C ASP A 89 -0.48 -20.57 -32.83
N ASN A 90 -0.98 -20.48 -34.07
CA ASN A 90 -0.18 -20.40 -35.30
C ASN A 90 0.65 -19.09 -35.44
N ALA A 91 0.73 -18.27 -34.39
CA ALA A 91 1.60 -17.10 -34.29
C ALA A 91 2.84 -17.47 -33.45
N GLU A 92 4.02 -17.22 -33.99
CA GLU A 92 5.34 -17.68 -33.56
C GLU A 92 5.68 -17.65 -32.05
N SER A 93 6.54 -18.61 -31.67
CA SER A 93 7.51 -18.70 -30.55
C SER A 93 7.45 -17.71 -29.37
N ASP A 94 7.57 -18.24 -28.15
CA ASP A 94 7.90 -17.51 -26.92
C ASP A 94 7.17 -16.16 -26.78
N VAL A 95 5.84 -16.19 -26.63
CA VAL A 95 5.04 -14.98 -26.46
C VAL A 95 5.44 -14.27 -25.16
N TYR A 96 6.21 -13.20 -25.33
CA TYR A 96 6.65 -12.29 -24.28
C TYR A 96 5.62 -11.18 -24.08
N ASN A 97 5.02 -11.12 -22.89
CA ASN A 97 4.09 -10.07 -22.51
C ASN A 97 4.74 -9.17 -21.45
N GLU A 98 5.08 -7.93 -21.82
CA GLU A 98 5.57 -6.91 -20.89
C GLU A 98 4.40 -6.21 -20.19
N ASN A 99 4.17 -6.58 -18.94
CA ASN A 99 3.53 -5.69 -17.98
C ASN A 99 4.59 -5.26 -16.96
N HIS A 100 4.51 -4.03 -16.45
CA HIS A 100 5.58 -3.30 -15.73
C HIS A 100 6.26 -4.02 -14.53
N VAL A 101 5.80 -5.21 -14.12
CA VAL A 101 6.30 -5.98 -12.96
C VAL A 101 6.39 -7.50 -13.24
N TYR A 102 5.74 -8.03 -14.29
CA TYR A 102 5.67 -9.47 -14.56
C TYR A 102 6.07 -9.76 -16.01
N HIS A 103 7.02 -10.68 -16.16
CA HIS A 103 7.44 -11.20 -17.46
C HIS A 103 7.02 -12.66 -17.56
N THR A 104 6.14 -12.97 -18.51
CA THR A 104 5.70 -14.35 -18.78
C THR A 104 6.44 -14.90 -19.98
N LEU A 105 6.99 -16.10 -19.83
CA LEU A 105 7.57 -16.91 -20.90
C LEU A 105 6.76 -18.19 -21.06
N ASN A 106 6.15 -18.36 -22.22
CA ASN A 106 5.41 -19.56 -22.57
C ASN A 106 6.35 -20.60 -23.19
N LEU A 107 6.48 -21.76 -22.55
CA LEU A 107 7.21 -22.92 -23.03
C LEU A 107 6.22 -24.05 -23.34
N PHE A 108 6.44 -24.75 -24.46
CA PHE A 108 5.50 -25.76 -24.95
C PHE A 108 6.16 -27.14 -25.04
N SER A 109 5.45 -28.18 -24.62
CA SER A 109 5.89 -29.59 -24.70
C SER A 109 4.68 -30.52 -24.79
N GLU A 110 4.85 -31.70 -25.42
CA GLU A 110 3.87 -32.80 -25.35
C GLU A 110 3.73 -33.37 -23.93
N ASN A 111 4.71 -33.10 -23.05
CA ASN A 111 4.65 -33.42 -21.63
C ASN A 111 5.03 -32.20 -20.79
N PRO A 112 4.06 -31.34 -20.45
CA PRO A 112 4.30 -30.11 -19.69
C PRO A 112 4.85 -30.36 -18.27
N LEU A 113 4.46 -31.45 -17.61
CA LEU A 113 4.95 -31.82 -16.27
C LEU A 113 6.43 -32.20 -16.30
N LEU A 114 6.85 -32.98 -17.29
CA LEU A 114 8.27 -33.32 -17.44
C LEU A 114 9.10 -32.06 -17.70
N LEU A 115 8.64 -31.20 -18.61
CA LEU A 115 9.30 -29.92 -18.87
C LEU A 115 9.37 -29.03 -17.60
N PHE A 116 8.36 -29.11 -16.73
CA PHE A 116 8.32 -28.38 -15.46
C PHE A 116 9.41 -28.86 -14.50
N LEU A 117 9.55 -30.17 -14.34
CA LEU A 117 10.60 -30.77 -13.52
C LEU A 117 11.99 -30.47 -14.09
N GLU A 118 12.20 -30.61 -15.41
CA GLU A 118 13.46 -30.29 -16.08
C GLU A 118 13.84 -28.80 -15.92
N THR A 119 12.86 -27.91 -15.99
CA THR A 119 13.07 -26.47 -15.79
C THR A 119 13.45 -26.17 -14.34
N LEU A 120 12.81 -26.81 -13.36
CA LEU A 120 13.20 -26.70 -11.95
C LEU A 120 14.63 -27.22 -11.72
N GLU A 121 14.96 -28.40 -12.24
CA GLU A 121 16.32 -28.95 -12.13
C GLU A 121 17.35 -27.99 -12.73
N PHE A 122 17.09 -27.45 -13.92
CA PHE A 122 17.95 -26.47 -14.56
C PHE A 122 18.13 -25.20 -13.71
N LEU A 123 17.06 -24.65 -13.12
CA LEU A 123 17.15 -23.48 -12.25
C LEU A 123 18.01 -23.78 -11.02
N PHE A 124 17.80 -24.92 -10.36
CA PHE A 124 18.60 -25.37 -9.22
C PHE A 124 20.05 -25.68 -9.59
N GLU A 125 20.37 -26.00 -10.85
CA GLU A 125 21.75 -26.14 -11.33
C GLU A 125 22.48 -24.80 -11.51
N VAL A 126 21.76 -23.78 -11.96
CA VAL A 126 22.32 -22.47 -12.35
C VAL A 126 22.38 -21.50 -11.17
N PHE A 127 21.33 -21.49 -10.34
CA PHE A 127 21.14 -20.54 -9.25
C PHE A 127 21.18 -21.21 -7.88
N ASP A 128 21.38 -20.41 -6.85
CA ASP A 128 21.15 -20.79 -5.46
C ASP A 128 19.66 -20.61 -5.15
N CYS A 129 18.87 -21.67 -5.29
CA CYS A 129 17.42 -21.59 -5.25
C CYS A 129 16.82 -21.96 -3.89
N SER A 130 15.79 -21.23 -3.49
CA SER A 130 14.87 -21.59 -2.41
C SER A 130 13.46 -21.75 -2.99
N ILE A 131 12.65 -22.66 -2.43
CA ILE A 131 11.21 -22.69 -2.73
C ILE A 131 10.50 -21.98 -1.59
N HIS A 132 10.11 -20.74 -1.86
CA HIS A 132 9.40 -19.92 -0.89
C HIS A 132 7.92 -20.32 -0.82
N MET A 133 7.29 -20.63 -1.95
CA MET A 133 5.85 -20.88 -1.98
C MET A 133 5.42 -22.00 -2.94
N VAL A 134 4.49 -22.84 -2.51
CA VAL A 134 3.84 -23.84 -3.37
C VAL A 134 2.32 -23.71 -3.25
N TYR A 135 1.63 -23.58 -4.38
CA TYR A 135 0.18 -23.52 -4.44
C TYR A 135 -0.37 -24.82 -5.04
N TRP A 136 -0.94 -25.66 -4.18
CA TRP A 136 -1.71 -26.84 -4.58
C TRP A 136 -3.16 -26.46 -4.87
N THR A 137 -3.36 -25.67 -5.92
CA THR A 137 -4.66 -25.34 -6.49
C THR A 137 -4.83 -26.13 -7.78
N SER A 138 -5.93 -26.86 -7.98
CA SER A 138 -6.26 -27.50 -9.28
C SER A 138 -5.27 -28.55 -9.83
N TRP A 139 -4.25 -28.97 -9.08
CA TRP A 139 -3.35 -30.05 -9.49
C TRP A 139 -4.07 -31.41 -9.56
N LYS A 140 -3.75 -32.21 -10.56
CA LYS A 140 -4.09 -33.65 -10.55
C LYS A 140 -3.25 -34.35 -9.48
N THR A 141 -3.84 -35.31 -8.79
CA THR A 141 -3.19 -36.05 -7.70
C THR A 141 -1.88 -36.72 -8.14
N GLU A 142 -1.83 -37.25 -9.36
CA GLU A 142 -0.63 -37.91 -9.89
C GLU A 142 0.50 -36.92 -10.19
N ASP A 143 0.18 -35.76 -10.77
CA ASP A 143 1.17 -34.71 -11.03
C ASP A 143 1.76 -34.18 -9.72
N MET A 144 0.89 -33.96 -8.71
CA MET A 144 1.30 -33.56 -7.38
C MET A 144 2.23 -34.59 -6.73
N ARG A 145 1.94 -35.88 -6.86
CA ARG A 145 2.81 -36.96 -6.36
C ARG A 145 4.20 -36.88 -6.98
N GLN A 146 4.30 -36.75 -8.31
CA GLN A 146 5.58 -36.66 -9.01
C GLN A 146 6.40 -35.43 -8.58
N VAL A 147 5.75 -34.27 -8.40
CA VAL A 147 6.43 -33.07 -7.91
C VAL A 147 6.89 -33.24 -6.45
N ILE A 148 6.09 -33.88 -5.59
CA ILE A 148 6.50 -34.22 -4.21
C ILE A 148 7.70 -35.19 -4.21
N ASP A 149 7.68 -36.20 -5.06
CA ASP A 149 8.78 -37.17 -5.18
C ASP A 149 10.07 -36.47 -5.64
N TRP A 150 9.98 -35.56 -6.62
CA TRP A 150 11.10 -34.70 -7.01
C TRP A 150 11.58 -33.82 -5.85
N MET A 151 10.69 -33.13 -5.14
CA MET A 151 11.05 -32.29 -3.99
C MET A 151 11.75 -33.10 -2.90
N ASN A 152 11.27 -34.31 -2.64
CA ASN A 152 11.85 -35.23 -1.68
C ASN A 152 13.26 -35.71 -2.10
N GLY A 153 13.46 -35.97 -3.40
CA GLY A 153 14.74 -36.37 -3.97
C GLY A 153 15.75 -35.25 -4.19
N CYS A 154 15.32 -33.98 -4.12
CA CYS A 154 16.21 -32.83 -4.31
C CYS A 154 17.05 -32.55 -3.05
N ASP A 155 18.35 -32.85 -3.09
CA ASP A 155 19.28 -32.64 -1.96
C ASP A 155 19.48 -31.15 -1.61
N LYS A 156 19.36 -30.27 -2.61
CA LYS A 156 19.48 -28.82 -2.42
C LYS A 156 18.27 -28.23 -1.70
N LEU A 157 17.12 -28.89 -1.77
CA LEU A 157 15.90 -28.48 -1.09
C LEU A 157 15.84 -29.06 0.33
N THR A 158 15.99 -28.19 1.33
CA THR A 158 15.98 -28.58 2.75
C THR A 158 14.70 -28.17 3.47
N LYS A 159 14.10 -27.04 3.09
CA LYS A 159 12.88 -26.46 3.65
C LYS A 159 12.03 -25.84 2.53
N ILE A 160 10.71 -25.86 2.70
CA ILE A 160 9.77 -24.99 1.98
C ILE A 160 9.19 -23.99 2.96
N GLU A 161 9.21 -22.70 2.62
CA GLU A 161 8.73 -21.66 3.55
C GLU A 161 7.21 -21.67 3.70
N THR A 162 6.45 -21.72 2.61
CA THR A 162 4.98 -21.76 2.67
C THR A 162 4.35 -22.70 1.64
N VAL A 163 3.35 -23.47 2.06
CA VAL A 163 2.51 -24.30 1.19
C VAL A 163 1.05 -23.88 1.37
N ASN A 164 0.36 -23.63 0.26
CA ASN A 164 -1.05 -23.25 0.18
C ASN A 164 -1.87 -24.39 -0.45
N PHE A 165 -2.98 -24.77 0.19
CA PHE A 165 -4.00 -25.67 -0.35
C PHE A 165 -5.33 -24.92 -0.53
N ASN A 166 -6.03 -25.20 -1.64
CA ASN A 166 -7.42 -24.82 -1.81
C ASN A 166 -8.26 -26.07 -2.06
N LEU A 167 -8.89 -26.55 -0.98
CA LEU A 167 -9.66 -27.78 -0.96
C LEU A 167 -11.11 -27.53 -1.42
N ASN A 168 -11.54 -28.39 -2.33
CA ASN A 168 -12.89 -28.51 -2.85
C ASN A 168 -13.29 -30.00 -2.88
N VAL A 169 -14.52 -30.28 -3.33
CA VAL A 169 -15.10 -31.63 -3.32
C VAL A 169 -14.26 -32.65 -4.12
N ASN A 170 -13.53 -32.19 -5.14
CA ASN A 170 -12.79 -33.06 -6.07
C ASN A 170 -11.36 -33.37 -5.61
N ASN A 171 -10.79 -32.62 -4.66
CA ASN A 171 -9.37 -32.73 -4.29
C ASN A 171 -9.13 -32.88 -2.78
N GLN A 172 -10.15 -33.28 -2.01
CA GLN A 172 -10.07 -33.41 -0.55
C GLN A 172 -8.94 -34.34 -0.07
N MET A 173 -8.59 -35.37 -0.86
CA MET A 173 -7.54 -36.34 -0.52
C MET A 173 -6.11 -35.82 -0.74
N THR A 174 -5.94 -34.70 -1.44
CA THR A 174 -4.60 -34.16 -1.77
C THR A 174 -3.85 -33.67 -0.53
N LEU A 175 -4.57 -33.17 0.48
CA LEU A 175 -3.98 -32.81 1.77
C LEU A 175 -3.41 -34.02 2.50
N ALA A 176 -4.15 -35.13 2.55
CA ALA A 176 -3.70 -36.37 3.18
C ALA A 176 -2.45 -36.91 2.48
N LEU A 177 -2.49 -36.96 1.14
CA LEU A 177 -1.34 -37.34 0.32
C LEU A 177 -0.10 -36.53 0.67
N PHE A 178 -0.22 -35.19 0.74
CA PHE A 178 0.91 -34.31 1.05
C PHE A 178 1.47 -34.58 2.44
N LEU A 179 0.60 -34.62 3.46
CA LEU A 179 1.00 -34.84 4.84
C LEU A 179 1.72 -36.19 5.05
N GLU A 180 1.33 -37.22 4.29
CA GLU A 180 1.91 -38.57 4.37
C GLU A 180 3.21 -38.74 3.57
N THR A 181 3.37 -38.01 2.46
CA THR A 181 4.47 -38.25 1.50
C THR A 181 5.57 -37.22 1.53
N PHE A 182 5.32 -35.98 1.96
CA PHE A 182 6.33 -34.93 1.98
C PHE A 182 7.30 -35.08 3.16
N LYS A 183 8.62 -35.03 2.89
CA LYS A 183 9.68 -35.39 3.85
C LYS A 183 10.60 -34.23 4.24
N LYS A 184 10.46 -33.05 3.64
CA LYS A 184 11.31 -31.89 3.96
C LYS A 184 10.71 -31.06 5.09
N LYS A 185 11.49 -30.13 5.66
CA LYS A 185 10.98 -29.19 6.68
C LYS A 185 9.97 -28.23 6.06
N LEU A 186 8.95 -27.85 6.83
CA LEU A 186 7.92 -26.94 6.38
C LEU A 186 7.84 -25.74 7.33
N GLY A 187 7.96 -24.52 6.79
CA GLY A 187 7.70 -23.31 7.58
C GLY A 187 6.21 -23.20 7.90
N ARG A 188 5.40 -22.95 6.88
CA ARG A 188 3.96 -22.71 7.03
C ARG A 188 3.11 -23.56 6.08
N LEU A 189 2.05 -24.15 6.61
CA LEU A 189 0.98 -24.77 5.83
C LEU A 189 -0.31 -23.96 5.99
N ILE A 190 -0.89 -23.52 4.88
CA ILE A 190 -2.16 -22.79 4.84
C ILE A 190 -3.16 -23.61 4.03
N VAL A 191 -4.33 -23.86 4.61
CA VAL A 191 -5.40 -24.62 3.98
C VAL A 191 -6.66 -23.77 3.94
N TYR A 192 -7.14 -23.50 2.73
CA TYR A 192 -8.45 -22.94 2.47
C TYR A 192 -9.39 -24.08 2.09
N SER A 193 -10.58 -24.14 2.69
CA SER A 193 -11.55 -25.19 2.38
C SER A 193 -12.94 -24.62 2.14
N LYS A 194 -13.54 -24.99 1.01
CA LYS A 194 -14.97 -24.76 0.73
C LYS A 194 -15.87 -25.91 1.17
N VAL A 195 -15.29 -26.99 1.67
CA VAL A 195 -16.00 -28.20 2.12
C VAL A 195 -16.00 -28.28 3.64
N SER A 196 -17.12 -28.77 4.20
CA SER A 196 -17.32 -28.99 5.64
C SER A 196 -16.61 -30.24 6.15
N ASP A 197 -16.53 -31.27 5.32
CA ASP A 197 -16.12 -32.61 5.75
C ASP A 197 -14.82 -33.02 5.04
N ILE A 198 -13.68 -32.56 5.57
CA ILE A 198 -12.38 -33.07 5.15
C ILE A 198 -12.16 -34.39 5.88
N ALA A 199 -11.71 -35.43 5.15
CA ALA A 199 -11.40 -36.72 5.77
C ALA A 199 -10.41 -36.57 6.94
N PRO A 200 -10.46 -37.45 7.94
CA PRO A 200 -9.49 -37.45 9.03
C PRO A 200 -8.07 -37.55 8.46
N VAL A 201 -7.22 -36.56 8.75
CA VAL A 201 -5.81 -36.55 8.35
C VAL A 201 -4.91 -36.58 9.58
N LYS A 202 -3.73 -37.18 9.43
CA LYS A 202 -2.69 -37.20 10.45
C LYS A 202 -1.57 -36.25 10.05
N PHE A 203 -1.18 -35.37 10.95
CA PHE A 203 -0.06 -34.45 10.73
C PHE A 203 1.26 -35.15 11.10
N SER A 204 1.97 -35.65 10.08
CA SER A 204 3.29 -36.30 10.23
C SER A 204 4.48 -35.40 9.95
N ILE A 205 4.23 -34.19 9.45
CA ILE A 205 5.28 -33.24 9.06
C ILE A 205 5.55 -32.29 10.23
N GLU A 206 6.83 -32.08 10.55
CA GLU A 206 7.25 -31.01 11.46
C GLU A 206 7.07 -29.66 10.75
N MET A 207 6.24 -28.79 11.34
CA MET A 207 5.97 -27.47 10.77
C MET A 207 5.90 -26.37 11.83
N GLU A 208 6.39 -25.18 11.48
CA GLU A 208 6.39 -24.04 12.39
C GLU A 208 4.96 -23.49 12.57
N ARG A 209 4.17 -23.43 11.49
CA ARG A 209 2.83 -22.83 11.51
C ARG A 209 1.82 -23.57 10.64
N PHE A 210 0.66 -23.86 11.19
CA PHE A 210 -0.52 -24.34 10.45
C PHE A 210 -1.65 -23.31 10.53
N SER A 211 -2.27 -22.99 9.40
CA SER A 211 -3.42 -22.08 9.30
C SER A 211 -4.54 -22.73 8.49
N TYR A 212 -5.72 -22.87 9.08
CA TYR A 212 -6.90 -23.41 8.43
C TYR A 212 -8.02 -22.36 8.35
N TYR A 213 -8.48 -22.10 7.13
CA TYR A 213 -9.55 -21.18 6.82
C TYR A 213 -10.68 -21.93 6.08
N GLY A 214 -11.68 -22.38 6.82
CA GLY A 214 -12.78 -23.17 6.26
C GLY A 214 -13.91 -23.43 7.25
N ALA A 215 -14.81 -24.34 6.87
CA ALA A 215 -15.93 -24.79 7.69
C ALA A 215 -15.48 -25.65 8.88
N ARG A 216 -16.42 -26.00 9.78
CA ARG A 216 -16.12 -26.71 11.04
C ARG A 216 -15.58 -28.12 10.77
N TRP A 217 -14.27 -28.30 10.92
CA TRP A 217 -13.60 -29.57 10.63
C TRP A 217 -12.82 -30.12 11.83
N VAL A 218 -12.18 -29.24 12.61
CA VAL A 218 -11.26 -29.67 13.67
C VAL A 218 -12.04 -30.24 14.86
N ASN A 219 -11.86 -31.53 15.14
CA ASN A 219 -12.28 -32.20 16.37
C ASN A 219 -11.06 -32.54 17.25
N LEU A 220 -11.28 -33.13 18.43
CA LEU A 220 -10.21 -33.47 19.38
C LEU A 220 -9.15 -34.40 18.76
N SER A 221 -9.56 -35.43 18.03
CA SER A 221 -8.64 -36.39 17.40
C SER A 221 -7.67 -35.70 16.44
N ILE A 222 -8.19 -34.80 15.60
CA ILE A 222 -7.40 -34.03 14.64
C ILE A 222 -6.43 -33.09 15.38
N LEU A 223 -6.90 -32.34 16.38
CA LEU A 223 -6.06 -31.44 17.17
C LEU A 223 -4.90 -32.18 17.85
N MET A 224 -5.18 -33.36 18.43
CA MET A 224 -4.17 -34.19 19.09
C MET A 224 -3.14 -34.76 18.10
N SER A 225 -3.52 -34.95 16.84
CA SER A 225 -2.58 -35.37 15.79
C SER A 225 -1.59 -34.27 15.36
N MET A 226 -1.87 -32.99 15.63
CA MET A 226 -1.01 -31.84 15.31
C MET A 226 0.12 -31.63 16.34
N ASN A 227 0.64 -32.71 16.94
CA ASN A 227 1.64 -32.63 18.00
C ASN A 227 3.03 -32.17 17.53
N THR A 228 3.26 -32.12 16.22
CA THR A 228 4.48 -31.64 15.55
C THR A 228 4.39 -30.17 15.08
N CYS A 229 3.34 -29.45 15.49
CA CYS A 229 3.12 -28.05 15.11
C CYS A 229 3.41 -27.10 16.29
N LYS A 230 4.16 -26.02 16.04
CA LYS A 230 4.39 -24.98 17.06
C LYS A 230 3.23 -23.99 17.17
N ARG A 231 2.65 -23.56 16.04
CA ARG A 231 1.59 -22.53 16.00
C ARG A 231 0.40 -23.01 15.18
N LEU A 232 -0.77 -23.04 15.80
CA LEU A 232 -2.02 -23.51 15.21
C LEU A 232 -3.04 -22.37 15.15
N TYR A 233 -3.50 -22.06 13.93
CA TYR A 233 -4.59 -21.12 13.68
C TYR A 233 -5.73 -21.87 13.01
N LEU A 234 -6.69 -22.27 13.81
CA LEU A 234 -7.82 -23.08 13.43
C LEU A 234 -9.04 -22.15 13.46
N ALA A 235 -9.83 -22.13 12.38
CA ALA A 235 -11.07 -21.35 12.32
C ALA A 235 -12.12 -21.89 13.32
N ILE A 236 -13.39 -21.93 12.92
CA ILE A 236 -14.45 -22.50 13.76
C ILE A 236 -14.25 -24.01 13.87
N SER A 237 -14.23 -24.54 15.09
CA SER A 237 -14.00 -25.97 15.37
C SER A 237 -15.27 -26.73 15.71
N LEU A 238 -15.15 -28.06 15.81
CA LEU A 238 -16.13 -29.00 16.36
C LEU A 238 -15.81 -29.38 17.82
N LEU A 239 -14.88 -28.66 18.46
CA LEU A 239 -14.48 -28.93 19.84
C LEU A 239 -15.59 -28.51 20.79
N SER A 240 -15.89 -29.36 21.76
CA SER A 240 -16.75 -29.05 22.91
C SER A 240 -15.93 -28.57 24.12
N ASN A 241 -16.61 -28.05 25.14
CA ASN A 241 -15.98 -27.77 26.44
C ASN A 241 -15.29 -29.03 27.03
N GLN A 242 -15.87 -30.21 26.82
CA GLN A 242 -15.27 -31.47 27.28
C GLN A 242 -13.98 -31.80 26.50
N ASP A 243 -13.94 -31.53 25.20
CA ASP A 243 -12.73 -31.73 24.39
C ASP A 243 -11.60 -30.80 24.82
N LEU A 244 -11.90 -29.52 25.08
CA LEU A 244 -10.92 -28.57 25.61
C LEU A 244 -10.35 -29.04 26.95
N LYS A 245 -11.20 -29.57 27.84
CA LYS A 245 -10.78 -30.14 29.13
C LYS A 245 -9.81 -31.31 28.96
N VAL A 246 -10.11 -32.22 28.02
CA VAL A 246 -9.24 -33.37 27.72
C VAL A 246 -7.90 -32.89 27.14
N PHE A 247 -7.94 -31.95 26.19
CA PHE A 247 -6.75 -31.36 25.59
C PHE A 247 -5.85 -30.68 26.63
N LEU A 248 -6.40 -29.78 27.45
CA LEU A 248 -5.64 -29.04 28.45
C LEU A 248 -5.06 -29.95 29.54
N ARG A 249 -5.79 -30.99 29.95
CA ARG A 249 -5.26 -32.01 30.87
C ARG A 249 -4.07 -32.75 30.27
N SER A 250 -4.20 -33.22 29.02
CA SER A 250 -3.11 -33.91 28.32
C SER A 250 -1.88 -33.00 28.15
N TRP A 251 -2.09 -31.73 27.80
CA TRP A 251 -1.02 -30.74 27.69
C TRP A 251 -0.36 -30.48 29.05
N LYS A 252 -1.15 -30.28 30.11
CA LYS A 252 -0.66 -30.09 31.50
C LYS A 252 0.19 -31.26 31.98
N GLU A 253 -0.21 -32.49 31.65
CA GLU A 253 0.53 -33.72 31.98
C GLU A 253 1.77 -33.94 31.10
N GLY A 254 2.01 -33.09 30.10
CA GLY A 254 3.12 -33.23 29.16
C GLY A 254 2.95 -34.36 28.14
N LYS A 255 1.74 -34.90 27.98
CA LYS A 255 1.46 -36.05 27.11
C LYS A 255 1.23 -35.69 25.64
N SER A 256 0.89 -34.43 25.34
CA SER A 256 0.63 -33.97 23.97
C SER A 256 1.17 -32.57 23.70
N ASN A 257 1.40 -32.26 22.41
CA ASN A 257 1.72 -30.94 21.88
C ASN A 257 2.86 -30.23 22.66
N SER A 258 3.96 -30.93 22.91
CA SER A 258 5.03 -30.48 23.80
C SER A 258 5.76 -29.21 23.33
N ILE A 259 5.76 -28.99 22.00
CA ILE A 259 6.36 -27.84 21.29
C ILE A 259 5.37 -26.73 20.95
N LEU A 260 4.10 -26.86 21.36
CA LEU A 260 3.07 -25.86 21.07
C LEU A 260 3.39 -24.54 21.78
N GLU A 261 3.44 -23.48 20.99
CA GLU A 261 3.57 -22.09 21.43
C GLU A 261 2.22 -21.38 21.40
N VAL A 262 1.39 -21.67 20.39
CA VAL A 262 0.12 -20.95 20.15
C VAL A 262 -0.95 -21.89 19.61
N LEU A 263 -2.13 -21.84 20.23
CA LEU A 263 -3.37 -22.42 19.69
C LEU A 263 -4.44 -21.34 19.64
N HIS A 264 -4.90 -21.01 18.45
CA HIS A 264 -6.04 -20.14 18.21
C HIS A 264 -7.15 -20.96 17.58
N VAL A 265 -8.30 -21.06 18.25
CA VAL A 265 -9.46 -21.85 17.81
C VAL A 265 -10.75 -21.23 18.31
N TYR A 266 -11.80 -21.23 17.49
CA TYR A 266 -13.13 -20.82 17.92
C TYR A 266 -13.97 -22.04 18.29
N VAL A 267 -14.58 -22.01 19.47
CA VAL A 267 -15.49 -23.04 19.99
C VAL A 267 -16.92 -22.51 19.95
N THR A 268 -17.88 -23.35 19.56
CA THR A 268 -19.25 -22.91 19.26
C THR A 268 -20.24 -23.09 20.40
N ASP A 269 -19.88 -23.88 21.40
CA ASP A 269 -20.70 -24.09 22.59
C ASP A 269 -20.66 -22.84 23.48
N GLN A 270 -21.70 -22.64 24.30
CA GLN A 270 -21.65 -21.64 25.37
C GLN A 270 -20.47 -21.99 26.28
N GLU A 271 -19.48 -21.10 26.35
CA GLU A 271 -18.21 -21.37 27.02
C GLU A 271 -18.42 -21.54 28.53
N ASP A 272 -18.27 -22.77 29.04
CA ASP A 272 -18.27 -23.07 30.48
C ASP A 272 -16.83 -23.24 30.96
N TRP A 273 -16.11 -22.12 30.98
CA TRP A 273 -14.71 -22.11 31.44
C TRP A 273 -14.54 -22.62 32.86
N LYS A 274 -15.57 -22.55 33.71
CA LYS A 274 -15.52 -23.09 35.07
C LYS A 274 -15.30 -24.59 35.02
N THR A 275 -16.11 -25.31 34.23
CA THR A 275 -16.00 -26.76 34.08
C THR A 275 -14.74 -27.19 33.34
N VAL A 276 -14.32 -26.41 32.32
CA VAL A 276 -13.10 -26.67 31.54
C VAL A 276 -11.85 -26.55 32.41
N LEU A 277 -11.76 -25.50 33.23
CA LEU A 277 -10.59 -25.19 34.05
C LEU A 277 -10.52 -26.01 35.36
N ASN A 278 -11.65 -26.53 35.84
CA ASN A 278 -11.70 -27.30 37.08
C ASN A 278 -10.85 -28.58 37.02
N GLY A 279 -9.96 -28.74 37.99
CA GLY A 279 -9.00 -29.82 38.11
C GLY A 279 -7.68 -29.58 37.35
N LEU A 280 -7.45 -28.38 36.82
CA LEU A 280 -6.20 -28.01 36.14
C LEU A 280 -5.26 -27.18 37.02
N GLY A 281 -5.65 -26.81 38.25
CA GLY A 281 -4.88 -25.87 39.08
C GLY A 281 -4.70 -24.52 38.39
N ALA A 282 -5.80 -24.02 37.81
CA ALA A 282 -5.81 -22.83 36.99
C ALA A 282 -5.73 -21.55 37.84
N VAL A 283 -4.89 -20.59 37.45
CA VAL A 283 -4.68 -19.33 38.16
C VAL A 283 -5.14 -18.14 37.30
N VAL A 284 -6.25 -17.52 37.66
CA VAL A 284 -6.80 -16.34 36.99
C VAL A 284 -6.01 -15.10 37.43
N ARG A 285 -5.42 -14.39 36.46
CA ARG A 285 -4.59 -13.20 36.70
C ARG A 285 -5.40 -11.92 36.55
N HIS A 286 -5.24 -11.01 37.50
CA HIS A 286 -5.89 -9.71 37.45
C HIS A 286 -5.39 -8.88 36.24
N PRO A 287 -6.28 -8.32 35.40
CA PRO A 287 -5.89 -7.67 34.15
C PRO A 287 -4.97 -6.46 34.36
N THR A 288 -5.11 -5.68 35.44
CA THR A 288 -4.23 -4.53 35.73
C THR A 288 -2.86 -4.89 36.31
N ARG A 289 -2.59 -6.17 36.55
CA ARG A 289 -1.40 -6.63 37.30
C ARG A 289 -0.47 -7.51 36.49
N VAL A 290 -1.00 -8.15 35.44
CA VAL A 290 -0.23 -9.04 34.58
C VAL A 290 -0.45 -8.62 33.13
N THR A 291 0.64 -8.31 32.45
CA THR A 291 0.67 -7.95 31.03
C THR A 291 1.60 -8.90 30.27
N ARG A 292 1.26 -9.20 29.02
CA ARG A 292 1.98 -10.13 28.15
C ARG A 292 1.98 -9.61 26.74
N CYS A 293 3.13 -9.60 26.07
CA CYS A 293 3.21 -9.25 24.65
C CYS A 293 3.21 -10.54 23.82
N TYR A 294 2.30 -10.60 22.84
CA TYR A 294 2.20 -11.67 21.85
C TYR A 294 2.42 -11.07 20.47
N ILE A 295 3.64 -11.22 19.94
CA ILE A 295 4.12 -10.52 18.73
C ILE A 295 4.23 -9.01 19.01
N LYS A 296 5.29 -8.35 18.54
CA LYS A 296 5.74 -6.97 18.90
C LYS A 296 4.67 -5.86 19.15
N ASN A 297 3.40 -6.02 18.77
CA ASN A 297 2.33 -5.02 18.87
C ASN A 297 1.01 -5.50 19.52
N LEU A 298 0.90 -6.71 20.10
CA LEU A 298 -0.36 -7.17 20.72
C LEU A 298 -0.19 -7.51 22.20
N TRP A 299 -0.80 -6.72 23.07
CA TRP A 299 -0.65 -6.83 24.52
C TRP A 299 -1.88 -7.43 25.18
N TYR A 300 -1.69 -8.47 25.97
CA TYR A 300 -2.71 -9.20 26.72
C TYR A 300 -2.58 -8.89 28.20
N TYR A 301 -3.68 -8.42 28.78
CA TYR A 301 -3.79 -8.04 30.18
C TYR A 301 -4.64 -9.09 30.90
N GLY A 302 -4.05 -9.80 31.88
CA GLY A 302 -4.69 -10.88 32.63
C GLY A 302 -4.56 -12.26 31.96
N GLY A 303 -5.65 -13.02 31.95
CA GLY A 303 -5.71 -14.40 31.45
C GLY A 303 -5.58 -15.46 32.55
N VAL A 304 -5.69 -16.74 32.17
CA VAL A 304 -5.65 -17.87 33.11
C VAL A 304 -4.47 -18.78 32.87
N ASP A 305 -3.62 -18.91 33.87
CA ASP A 305 -2.40 -19.70 33.79
C ASP A 305 -2.64 -21.15 34.21
N ILE A 306 -2.10 -22.06 33.41
CA ILE A 306 -2.02 -23.49 33.70
C ILE A 306 -0.55 -23.88 33.63
N GLN A 307 -0.03 -24.41 34.74
CA GLN A 307 1.35 -24.90 34.79
C GLN A 307 1.40 -26.39 34.40
N ARG A 308 2.25 -26.69 33.41
CA ARG A 308 2.59 -28.03 32.95
C ARG A 308 3.57 -28.72 33.89
N VAL A 309 3.65 -30.05 33.86
CA VAL A 309 4.55 -30.87 34.68
C VAL A 309 6.05 -30.50 34.58
N ASP A 310 6.48 -29.91 33.46
CA ASP A 310 7.85 -29.44 33.26
C ASP A 310 8.08 -27.97 33.68
N GLY A 311 7.07 -27.35 34.30
CA GLY A 311 7.10 -25.99 34.77
C GLY A 311 6.73 -24.93 33.73
N LYS A 312 6.50 -25.30 32.46
CA LYS A 312 6.02 -24.34 31.45
C LYS A 312 4.61 -23.84 31.78
N ILE A 313 4.36 -22.56 31.51
CA ILE A 313 3.07 -21.91 31.73
C ILE A 313 2.35 -21.76 30.39
N GLY A 314 1.11 -22.25 30.32
CA GLY A 314 0.19 -21.99 29.23
C GLY A 314 -0.88 -21.03 29.71
N THR A 315 -1.12 -19.96 28.97
CA THR A 315 -2.15 -18.98 29.32
C THR A 315 -3.35 -19.15 28.41
N VAL A 316 -4.50 -19.46 29.01
CA VAL A 316 -5.81 -19.38 28.34
C VAL A 316 -6.24 -17.92 28.34
N MET A 317 -6.44 -17.36 27.15
CA MET A 317 -6.87 -15.98 26.95
C MET A 317 -8.39 -15.86 27.17
N TRP A 318 -8.84 -16.08 28.39
CA TRP A 318 -10.22 -15.86 28.85
C TRP A 318 -10.23 -14.76 29.92
N THR A 319 -11.22 -13.85 29.89
CA THR A 319 -11.29 -12.63 30.74
C THR A 319 -10.07 -11.69 30.63
N HIS A 320 -9.40 -11.71 29.47
CA HIS A 320 -8.26 -10.84 29.18
C HIS A 320 -8.70 -9.54 28.50
N TYR A 321 -7.89 -8.49 28.58
CA TYR A 321 -8.00 -7.31 27.72
C TYR A 321 -6.88 -7.31 26.68
N VAL A 322 -7.21 -6.95 25.43
CA VAL A 322 -6.24 -6.80 24.35
C VAL A 322 -5.99 -5.32 24.14
N GLY A 323 -4.74 -4.88 24.33
CA GLY A 323 -4.28 -3.52 24.09
C GLY A 323 -3.22 -3.44 23.00
N SER A 324 -2.98 -2.21 22.56
CA SER A 324 -2.01 -1.80 21.54
C SER A 324 -0.59 -1.61 22.07
N ASN A 325 -0.42 -1.39 23.37
CA ASN A 325 0.88 -1.21 24.03
C ASN A 325 0.84 -1.71 25.49
N GLU A 326 1.99 -1.71 26.17
CA GLU A 326 2.22 -2.22 27.54
C GLU A 326 1.55 -1.42 28.66
N HIS A 327 1.23 -0.15 28.39
CA HIS A 327 0.78 0.80 29.41
C HIS A 327 -0.65 1.28 29.15
N GLU A 328 -1.41 0.52 28.37
CA GLU A 328 -2.77 0.88 28.01
C GLU A 328 -3.70 0.79 29.21
N LYS A 329 -4.53 1.83 29.38
CA LYS A 329 -5.47 1.90 30.49
C LYS A 329 -6.62 0.93 30.25
N ILE A 330 -6.75 -0.04 31.14
CA ILE A 330 -7.79 -1.07 31.06
C ILE A 330 -9.18 -0.45 31.32
N PRO A 331 -10.16 -0.69 30.43
CA PRO A 331 -11.53 -0.24 30.62
C PRO A 331 -12.16 -0.76 31.92
N ARG A 332 -12.92 0.10 32.61
CA ARG A 332 -13.55 -0.24 33.92
C ARG A 332 -14.49 -1.45 33.83
N ASN A 333 -15.23 -1.57 32.73
CA ASN A 333 -16.15 -2.69 32.51
C ASN A 333 -15.42 -4.05 32.50
N ILE A 334 -14.16 -4.11 32.03
CA ILE A 334 -13.38 -5.36 32.08
C ILE A 334 -13.02 -5.73 33.52
N ILE A 335 -12.65 -4.73 34.32
CA ILE A 335 -12.33 -4.92 35.75
C ILE A 335 -13.58 -5.36 36.51
N GLU A 336 -14.73 -4.74 36.24
CA GLU A 336 -16.02 -5.10 36.84
C GLU A 336 -16.44 -6.55 36.49
N VAL A 337 -16.25 -6.98 35.23
CA VAL A 337 -16.51 -8.36 34.81
C VAL A 337 -15.60 -9.35 35.54
N PHE A 338 -14.31 -9.00 35.70
CA PHE A 338 -13.36 -9.82 36.46
C PHE A 338 -13.80 -9.98 37.92
N GLU A 339 -14.11 -8.88 38.62
CA GLU A 339 -14.51 -8.92 40.04
C GLU A 339 -15.83 -9.65 40.24
N LYS A 340 -16.80 -9.47 39.33
CA LYS A 340 -18.06 -10.22 39.36
C LYS A 340 -17.81 -11.73 39.22
N THR A 341 -16.97 -12.13 38.26
CA THR A 341 -16.62 -13.54 38.03
C THR A 341 -15.90 -14.14 39.25
N LYS A 342 -14.98 -13.38 39.86
CA LYS A 342 -14.29 -13.75 41.10
C LYS A 342 -15.30 -14.01 42.21
N GLN A 343 -16.29 -13.14 42.41
CA GLN A 343 -17.35 -13.33 43.41
C GLN A 343 -18.24 -14.55 43.15
N GLU A 344 -18.56 -14.83 41.88
CA GLU A 344 -19.39 -16.00 41.50
C GLU A 344 -18.67 -17.34 41.71
N TRP A 345 -17.34 -17.37 41.59
CA TRP A 345 -16.56 -18.62 41.62
C TRP A 345 -15.92 -18.88 42.99
N VAL A 346 -15.55 -17.83 43.72
CA VAL A 346 -15.00 -17.94 45.09
C VAL A 346 -16.07 -18.48 46.04
N GLY A 347 -15.80 -19.61 46.69
CA GLY A 347 -16.74 -20.28 47.61
C GLY A 347 -17.61 -21.38 46.98
N THR A 348 -17.35 -21.74 45.71
CA THR A 348 -17.94 -22.92 45.06
C THR A 348 -16.91 -24.06 44.93
N ASP A 349 -17.33 -25.31 44.70
CA ASP A 349 -16.47 -26.50 44.52
C ASP A 349 -15.58 -26.43 43.25
N SER A 350 -14.68 -25.45 43.18
CA SER A 350 -13.75 -25.22 42.09
C SER A 350 -12.34 -24.98 42.64
N ASP A 351 -11.34 -25.62 42.03
CA ASP A 351 -9.92 -25.45 42.37
C ASP A 351 -9.26 -24.23 41.67
N VAL A 352 -10.06 -23.39 41.00
CA VAL A 352 -9.58 -22.21 40.27
C VAL A 352 -9.24 -21.09 41.26
N VAL A 353 -8.01 -20.60 41.19
CA VAL A 353 -7.49 -19.57 42.10
C VAL A 353 -7.46 -18.21 41.40
N PHE A 354 -7.92 -17.15 42.07
CA PHE A 354 -7.76 -15.77 41.60
C PHE A 354 -6.58 -15.11 42.31
N GLU A 355 -5.52 -14.77 41.57
CA GLU A 355 -4.31 -14.15 42.13
C GLU A 355 -4.06 -12.74 41.58
N GLU A 356 -3.64 -11.84 42.48
CA GLU A 356 -3.38 -10.43 42.17
C GLU A 356 -1.92 -10.13 41.79
N LYS A 357 -0.99 -11.07 41.97
CA LYS A 357 0.42 -10.91 41.62
C LYS A 357 0.81 -11.99 40.61
N GLY A 358 1.53 -11.62 39.54
CA GLY A 358 2.08 -12.56 38.57
C GLY A 358 3.40 -12.03 38.02
N ASN A 359 4.22 -12.92 37.46
CA ASN A 359 5.45 -12.54 36.77
C ASN A 359 5.12 -12.09 35.33
N GLU A 360 5.83 -11.09 34.83
CA GLU A 360 5.81 -10.74 33.39
C GLU A 360 6.40 -11.91 32.59
N ILE A 361 5.69 -12.33 31.54
CA ILE A 361 6.12 -13.40 30.64
C ILE A 361 6.15 -12.82 29.23
N GLN A 362 7.35 -12.66 28.67
CA GLN A 362 7.51 -12.37 27.25
C GLN A 362 7.50 -13.68 26.47
N VAL A 363 6.65 -13.77 25.45
CA VAL A 363 6.71 -14.83 24.45
C VAL A 363 7.77 -14.41 23.43
N SER A 364 8.87 -15.15 23.34
CA SER A 364 10.02 -14.76 22.50
C SER A 364 9.68 -14.83 21.00
N ASP A 365 9.83 -13.70 20.30
CA ASP A 365 10.03 -13.67 18.86
C ASP A 365 11.52 -13.93 18.56
N GLU A 366 11.94 -15.19 18.52
CA GLU A 366 13.23 -15.56 17.93
C GLU A 366 13.06 -16.17 16.54
N GLU A 367 12.94 -15.28 15.55
CA GLU A 367 13.74 -15.39 14.32
C GLU A 367 14.94 -14.46 14.48
N LYS A 368 15.89 -14.85 15.34
CA LYS A 368 17.28 -14.42 15.23
C LYS A 368 18.00 -15.41 14.33
N ILE A 369 18.13 -15.08 13.05
CA ILE A 369 19.19 -15.66 12.22
C ILE A 369 20.51 -15.00 12.67
N ILE A 370 21.27 -15.78 13.45
CA ILE A 370 22.74 -15.79 13.57
C ILE A 370 23.42 -14.42 13.63
N LYS A 371 23.72 -13.98 14.85
CA LYS A 371 25.06 -13.47 15.16
C LYS A 371 25.58 -14.20 16.39
N GLU A 372 26.79 -14.73 16.21
CA GLU A 372 27.75 -15.19 17.22
C GLU A 372 27.76 -16.68 17.58
N HIS A 373 28.69 -17.40 16.93
CA HIS A 373 29.67 -18.21 17.65
C HIS A 373 31.07 -17.74 17.24
N SER A 374 31.76 -17.03 18.12
CA SER A 374 32.98 -17.59 18.72
C SER A 374 33.37 -16.77 19.95
N THR A 375 33.16 -17.37 21.11
CA THR A 375 33.87 -17.08 22.34
C THR A 375 35.37 -17.23 22.13
N GLN A 376 36.17 -16.25 22.53
CA GLN A 376 37.18 -16.41 23.58
C GLN A 376 37.96 -15.11 23.84
N ARG A 377 38.03 -14.74 25.13
CA ARG A 377 39.07 -13.91 25.80
C ARG A 377 39.12 -12.43 25.32
N LEU A 378 39.06 -11.38 26.14
CA LEU A 378 39.58 -11.17 27.49
C LEU A 378 38.95 -9.90 28.12
N LEU A 379 39.19 -9.70 29.42
CA LEU A 379 38.67 -8.69 30.35
C LEU A 379 39.06 -7.21 30.10
N ILE A 380 38.08 -6.30 30.36
CA ILE A 380 38.05 -5.09 31.24
C ILE A 380 39.12 -3.99 30.95
N TRP A 381 38.81 -2.68 30.75
CA TRP A 381 38.42 -1.69 31.78
C TRP A 381 37.77 -0.40 31.23
N ARG A 382 36.82 0.14 32.03
CA ARG A 382 36.31 1.53 32.01
C ARG A 382 37.44 2.56 32.23
N ARG A 383 37.38 3.75 31.59
CA ARG A 383 37.04 5.06 32.21
C ARG A 383 37.41 6.28 31.35
N VAL A 384 36.51 7.28 31.39
CA VAL A 384 36.75 8.73 31.58
C VAL A 384 37.16 9.59 30.38
N ALA A 385 36.36 10.63 30.17
CA ALA A 385 36.70 11.82 29.38
C ALA A 385 37.77 12.67 30.07
N CYS A 386 38.74 13.19 29.29
CA CYS A 386 39.32 14.54 29.34
C CYS A 386 40.68 14.59 28.62
N GLY A 387 40.98 15.69 27.93
CA GLY A 387 42.34 16.24 27.85
C GLY A 387 42.95 16.42 26.46
N TYR A 388 43.14 17.69 26.07
CA TYR A 388 44.02 18.18 25.01
C TYR A 388 45.48 17.65 25.13
N GLY A 389 46.18 17.50 24.00
CA GLY A 389 47.63 17.78 23.91
C GLY A 389 48.54 16.77 23.20
N LYS A 390 48.90 17.10 21.94
CA LYS A 390 50.21 16.97 21.25
C LYS A 390 51.00 15.64 21.15
N GLN A 391 51.45 15.45 19.90
CA GLN A 391 52.68 14.80 19.36
C GLN A 391 52.59 13.37 18.76
N CYS A 392 52.45 13.39 17.42
CA CYS A 392 53.13 12.60 16.37
C CYS A 392 53.62 11.17 16.67
N HIS A 393 53.17 10.22 15.86
CA HIS A 393 54.02 9.58 14.83
C HIS A 393 53.20 9.15 13.61
N ARG A 394 53.69 9.53 12.43
CA ARG A 394 53.20 9.21 11.08
C ARG A 394 53.15 7.70 10.84
N PHE A 395 52.02 7.20 10.31
CA PHE A 395 51.94 5.97 9.53
C PHE A 395 51.48 6.33 8.10
N GLU A 396 52.35 7.04 7.36
CA GLU A 396 52.33 7.08 5.90
C GLU A 396 53.08 5.82 5.42
N GLY A 397 52.45 4.94 4.64
CA GLY A 397 53.23 3.90 3.95
C GLY A 397 52.51 2.69 3.35
N ILE A 398 51.28 2.36 3.74
CA ILE A 398 50.67 1.08 3.29
C ILE A 398 49.38 1.27 2.46
N THR A 399 48.68 2.40 2.57
CA THR A 399 47.44 2.66 1.81
C THR A 399 47.65 3.22 0.40
N GLU A 400 48.77 3.89 0.11
CA GLU A 400 49.00 4.47 -1.24
C GLU A 400 49.39 3.43 -2.30
N ARG A 401 50.05 2.32 -1.95
CA ARG A 401 50.52 1.34 -2.96
C ARG A 401 49.45 0.42 -3.52
N LEU A 402 48.35 0.20 -2.82
CA LEU A 402 47.23 -0.63 -3.32
C LEU A 402 46.19 0.21 -4.09
N LEU A 403 46.08 1.50 -3.80
CA LEU A 403 45.19 2.42 -4.51
C LEU A 403 45.81 3.01 -5.79
N SER A 404 47.14 2.96 -5.96
CA SER A 404 47.81 3.46 -7.17
C SER A 404 47.87 2.46 -8.34
N SER A 405 47.45 1.20 -8.16
CA SER A 405 47.54 0.16 -9.20
C SER A 405 46.23 -0.12 -9.95
N MET A 406 45.12 0.53 -9.57
CA MET A 406 43.88 0.48 -10.34
C MET A 406 43.73 1.78 -11.12
N SER A 407 43.93 1.73 -12.43
CA SER A 407 43.57 2.87 -13.27
C SER A 407 42.07 3.14 -13.09
N PRO A 408 41.64 4.38 -12.83
CA PRO A 408 40.22 4.71 -12.75
C PRO A 408 39.57 4.33 -14.08
N LEU A 409 38.47 3.58 -14.02
CA LEU A 409 37.71 3.17 -15.19
C LEU A 409 37.41 4.44 -16.02
N PRO A 410 37.92 4.59 -17.24
CA PRO A 410 37.77 5.83 -17.98
C PRO A 410 36.37 5.84 -18.62
N LEU A 411 35.34 6.02 -17.80
CA LEU A 411 33.93 5.88 -18.16
C LEU A 411 33.60 6.66 -19.45
N LEU A 412 34.11 7.89 -19.58
CA LEU A 412 33.91 8.75 -20.75
C LEU A 412 34.68 8.35 -22.02
N ARG A 413 35.54 7.33 -21.98
CA ARG A 413 36.21 6.73 -23.15
C ARG A 413 35.43 5.58 -23.75
N LEU A 414 34.37 5.10 -23.08
CA LEU A 414 33.45 4.13 -23.65
C LEU A 414 32.67 4.76 -24.81
N PRO A 415 32.32 3.99 -25.87
CA PRO A 415 31.39 4.46 -26.88
C PRO A 415 30.03 4.82 -26.27
N PHE A 416 29.28 5.71 -26.94
CA PHE A 416 28.02 6.24 -26.40
C PHE A 416 26.97 5.16 -26.10
N LEU A 417 26.89 4.08 -26.87
CA LEU A 417 25.92 3.00 -26.65
C LEU A 417 26.15 2.27 -25.30
N PRO A 418 27.36 1.75 -25.00
CA PRO A 418 27.69 1.24 -23.67
C PRO A 418 27.45 2.25 -22.53
N LEU A 419 27.88 3.51 -22.71
CA LEU A 419 27.64 4.58 -21.73
C LEU A 419 26.15 4.78 -21.45
N ARG A 420 25.34 4.80 -22.50
CA ARG A 420 23.89 4.96 -22.40
C ARG A 420 23.25 3.82 -21.64
N ASN A 421 23.68 2.58 -21.84
CA ASN A 421 23.15 1.43 -21.10
C ASN A 421 23.56 1.47 -19.62
N ILE A 422 24.79 1.88 -19.31
CA ILE A 422 25.24 2.05 -17.92
C ILE A 422 24.41 3.13 -17.22
N ILE A 423 24.27 4.31 -17.84
CA ILE A 423 23.54 5.45 -17.27
C ILE A 423 22.04 5.16 -17.12
N ARG A 424 21.46 4.28 -17.95
CA ARG A 424 20.05 3.86 -17.84
C ARG A 424 19.74 3.04 -16.60
N ASN A 425 20.76 2.39 -16.04
CA ASN A 425 20.64 1.60 -14.82
C ASN A 425 20.93 2.41 -13.56
N TRP A 426 21.32 3.68 -13.71
CA TRP A 426 21.55 4.58 -12.60
C TRP A 426 20.27 5.17 -12.06
N ASN A 427 20.25 5.41 -10.76
CA ASN A 427 19.19 6.13 -10.08
C ASN A 427 19.31 7.65 -10.31
N ILE A 428 18.29 8.41 -9.87
CA ILE A 428 18.23 9.86 -10.09
C ILE A 428 19.42 10.58 -9.44
N TYR A 429 19.86 10.10 -8.26
CA TYR A 429 21.00 10.64 -7.52
C TYR A 429 22.32 10.46 -8.28
N GLU A 430 22.61 9.25 -8.77
CA GLU A 430 23.84 8.95 -9.52
C GLU A 430 23.91 9.78 -10.80
N ILE A 431 22.79 9.92 -11.50
CA ILE A 431 22.67 10.75 -12.70
C ILE A 431 22.89 12.23 -12.36
N TYR A 432 22.29 12.72 -11.27
CA TYR A 432 22.46 14.09 -10.79
C TYR A 432 23.93 14.40 -10.50
N HIS A 433 24.61 13.56 -9.72
CA HIS A 433 26.03 13.74 -9.40
C HIS A 433 26.90 13.68 -10.64
N PHE A 434 26.65 12.71 -11.53
CA PHE A 434 27.38 12.60 -12.79
C PHE A 434 27.19 13.85 -13.67
N ALA A 435 25.98 14.37 -13.76
CA ALA A 435 25.69 15.58 -14.52
C ALA A 435 26.40 16.83 -13.95
N LYS A 436 26.62 16.91 -12.63
CA LYS A 436 27.36 18.03 -12.01
C LYS A 436 28.86 18.04 -12.33
N VAL A 437 29.44 16.90 -12.72
CA VAL A 437 30.90 16.80 -12.92
C VAL A 437 31.42 17.73 -14.03
N SER A 438 30.72 17.87 -15.15
CA SER A 438 31.15 18.72 -16.27
C SER A 438 30.03 18.97 -17.28
N LYS A 439 30.23 19.95 -18.18
CA LYS A 439 29.34 20.16 -19.34
C LYS A 439 29.21 18.89 -20.21
N ARG A 440 30.30 18.12 -20.37
CA ARG A 440 30.33 16.89 -21.16
C ARG A 440 29.50 15.77 -20.51
N THR A 441 29.65 15.55 -19.21
CA THR A 441 28.89 14.52 -18.48
C THR A 441 27.41 14.87 -18.41
N LYS A 442 27.06 16.16 -18.19
CA LYS A 442 25.69 16.66 -18.29
C LYS A 442 25.06 16.38 -19.65
N HIS A 443 25.78 16.67 -20.73
CA HIS A 443 25.31 16.40 -22.09
C HIS A 443 25.08 14.90 -22.34
N VAL A 444 26.01 14.05 -21.88
CA VAL A 444 25.89 12.59 -21.99
C VAL A 444 24.70 12.06 -21.17
N ALA A 445 24.53 12.53 -19.94
CA ALA A 445 23.39 12.17 -19.08
C ALA A 445 22.06 12.51 -19.76
N ARG A 446 21.94 13.75 -20.28
CA ARG A 446 20.75 14.22 -21.00
C ARG A 446 20.41 13.37 -22.22
N LEU A 447 21.41 12.88 -22.96
CA LEU A 447 21.18 12.04 -24.13
C LEU A 447 20.86 10.57 -23.78
N ALA A 448 21.41 10.10 -22.66
CA ALA A 448 21.26 8.72 -22.22
C ALA A 448 19.91 8.46 -21.54
N VAL A 449 19.47 9.41 -20.72
CA VAL A 449 18.23 9.32 -19.93
C VAL A 449 17.03 9.73 -20.79
N ARG A 450 16.04 8.84 -20.88
CA ARG A 450 14.77 9.10 -21.59
C ARG A 450 13.52 8.86 -20.73
N LYS A 451 13.72 8.53 -19.45
CA LYS A 451 12.60 8.29 -18.54
C LYS A 451 12.09 9.65 -18.02
N PRO A 452 10.77 9.91 -18.07
CA PRO A 452 10.24 11.14 -17.50
C PRO A 452 10.40 11.12 -15.98
N VAL A 453 10.65 12.28 -15.38
CA VAL A 453 10.76 12.43 -13.92
C VAL A 453 9.60 13.30 -13.43
N LYS A 454 8.89 12.81 -12.42
CA LYS A 454 7.87 13.60 -11.72
C LYS A 454 8.48 14.23 -10.48
N ILE A 455 8.24 15.51 -10.30
CA ILE A 455 8.77 16.33 -9.21
C ILE A 455 7.65 16.76 -8.27
N ARG A 456 7.90 16.72 -6.97
CA ARG A 456 7.07 17.36 -5.94
C ARG A 456 7.94 18.30 -5.10
N LEU A 457 7.41 19.48 -4.79
CA LEU A 457 8.10 20.52 -4.03
C LEU A 457 7.39 20.78 -2.71
N GLU A 458 8.16 20.83 -1.63
CA GLU A 458 7.67 21.11 -0.28
C GLU A 458 8.67 22.05 0.44
N ASN A 459 8.17 22.81 1.42
CA ASN A 459 9.01 23.55 2.36
C ASN A 459 8.43 23.36 3.76
N GLY A 460 9.25 22.79 4.64
CA GLY A 460 8.93 22.51 6.05
C GLY A 460 9.98 23.18 6.93
N GLU A 461 10.85 22.38 7.53
CA GLU A 461 12.07 22.85 8.21
C GLU A 461 13.16 23.29 7.23
N SER A 462 13.14 22.74 6.01
CA SER A 462 14.07 23.03 4.91
C SER A 462 13.37 22.98 3.54
N PHE A 463 14.06 23.39 2.47
CA PHE A 463 13.55 23.26 1.09
C PHE A 463 13.72 21.83 0.58
N VAL A 464 12.68 21.28 -0.04
CA VAL A 464 12.64 19.85 -0.35
C VAL A 464 12.14 19.59 -1.77
N ILE A 465 12.91 18.79 -2.53
CA ILE A 465 12.55 18.31 -3.88
C ILE A 465 12.43 16.79 -3.85
N TYR A 466 11.21 16.28 -4.02
CA TYR A 466 10.95 14.87 -4.22
C TYR A 466 10.97 14.57 -5.72
N THR A 467 11.66 13.50 -6.11
CA THR A 467 11.80 13.08 -7.51
C THR A 467 11.53 11.59 -7.65
N SER A 468 10.89 11.20 -8.76
CA SER A 468 10.62 9.79 -9.08
C SER A 468 10.49 9.61 -10.60
N PHE A 469 10.85 8.45 -11.14
CA PHE A 469 10.59 8.16 -12.55
C PHE A 469 9.08 7.94 -12.81
N ALA A 470 8.59 8.37 -13.98
CA ALA A 470 7.20 8.23 -14.37
C ALA A 470 6.85 6.77 -14.67
N GLY A 471 5.87 6.24 -13.94
CA GLY A 471 5.45 4.83 -13.91
C GLY A 471 4.82 4.48 -12.56
N ASN A 472 5.27 5.17 -11.50
CA ASN A 472 4.72 5.07 -10.15
C ASN A 472 3.52 6.02 -9.99
N SER A 473 2.43 5.49 -9.42
CA SER A 473 1.13 6.17 -9.30
C SER A 473 1.03 7.14 -8.12
N VAL A 474 1.94 7.07 -7.15
CA VAL A 474 1.96 7.95 -5.97
C VAL A 474 3.36 8.51 -5.75
N ILE A 475 3.52 9.82 -5.90
CA ILE A 475 4.69 10.54 -5.38
C ILE A 475 4.33 10.85 -3.94
N GLY A 476 5.18 10.53 -2.96
CA GLY A 476 4.97 10.80 -1.55
C GLY A 476 6.08 10.12 -0.73
N PRO A 477 6.18 10.39 0.57
CA PRO A 477 7.22 9.83 1.46
C PRO A 477 7.10 8.30 1.66
N GLN A 478 6.31 7.60 0.84
CA GLN A 478 6.06 6.17 0.91
C GLN A 478 6.30 5.45 -0.43
N GLY A 479 6.86 6.13 -1.44
CA GLY A 479 7.13 5.54 -2.76
C GLY A 479 8.54 4.95 -2.83
N PRO A 480 8.73 3.63 -3.03
CA PRO A 480 10.01 2.90 -2.87
C PRO A 480 11.14 3.29 -3.84
N GLU A 481 10.90 4.25 -4.73
CA GLU A 481 11.88 4.79 -5.68
C GLU A 481 11.94 6.33 -5.64
N THR A 482 11.42 6.95 -4.58
CA THR A 482 11.43 8.41 -4.42
C THR A 482 12.78 8.87 -3.89
N TRP A 483 13.43 9.77 -4.61
CA TRP A 483 14.65 10.45 -4.19
C TRP A 483 14.33 11.86 -3.72
N LEU A 484 14.79 12.16 -2.51
CA LEU A 484 14.58 13.40 -1.79
C LEU A 484 15.86 14.23 -1.82
N PHE A 485 15.79 15.46 -2.30
CA PHE A 485 16.84 16.45 -2.15
C PHE A 485 16.41 17.42 -1.05
N GLU A 486 17.07 17.36 0.09
CA GLU A 486 16.83 18.24 1.23
C GLU A 486 17.90 19.33 1.27
N LEU A 487 17.49 20.58 1.12
CA LEU A 487 18.41 21.70 1.02
C LEU A 487 18.35 22.54 2.28
N ARG A 488 19.46 22.50 3.02
CA ARG A 488 19.60 23.02 4.38
C ARG A 488 20.66 24.11 4.45
N ASP A 489 20.56 24.93 5.48
CA ASP A 489 21.57 25.94 5.76
C ASP A 489 22.89 25.27 6.19
N ILE A 490 24.02 25.82 5.76
CA ILE A 490 25.34 25.26 6.09
C ILE A 490 25.63 25.25 7.59
N SER A 491 24.95 26.10 8.38
CA SER A 491 25.04 26.13 9.84
C SER A 491 24.40 24.93 10.52
N GLU A 492 23.49 24.22 9.85
CA GLU A 492 22.86 22.98 10.33
C GLU A 492 23.75 21.74 10.14
N ARG A 493 24.91 21.91 9.50
CA ARG A 493 25.81 20.80 9.18
C ARG A 493 26.52 20.30 10.44
N ASP A 494 26.08 19.16 10.96
CA ASP A 494 26.79 18.49 12.06
C ASP A 494 28.01 17.71 11.53
N ASN A 495 29.06 17.57 12.34
CA ASN A 495 30.33 16.91 11.94
C ASN A 495 30.21 15.38 11.80
N THR A 496 29.02 14.82 11.99
CA THR A 496 28.74 13.38 12.03
C THR A 496 27.82 12.87 10.91
N GLU A 497 27.33 13.72 10.01
CA GLU A 497 26.46 13.26 8.93
C GLU A 497 27.26 12.69 7.73
N SER A 498 27.36 11.36 7.69
CA SER A 498 27.34 10.62 6.43
C SER A 498 25.90 10.49 5.93
N ASP A 499 25.71 10.41 4.61
CA ASP A 499 24.45 10.08 3.94
C ASP A 499 23.55 9.17 4.81
N VAL A 500 22.47 9.72 5.38
CA VAL A 500 21.64 8.98 6.33
C VAL A 500 20.72 8.04 5.54
N TYR A 501 21.14 6.78 5.41
CA TYR A 501 20.21 5.70 5.15
C TYR A 501 19.31 5.53 6.37
N ASN A 502 18.09 6.05 6.30
CA ASN A 502 17.11 5.84 7.36
C ASN A 502 16.34 4.55 7.06
N GLU A 503 16.67 3.48 7.78
CA GLU A 503 16.10 2.13 7.61
C GLU A 503 14.57 2.09 7.84
N ASN A 504 13.99 3.17 8.38
CA ASN A 504 12.59 3.23 8.81
C ASN A 504 11.63 3.94 7.84
N HIS A 505 12.07 4.54 6.73
CA HIS A 505 11.15 5.17 5.76
C HIS A 505 11.52 4.92 4.28
N VAL A 506 10.49 4.79 3.44
CA VAL A 506 10.47 4.21 2.08
C VAL A 506 11.08 5.14 1.00
N TYR A 507 12.02 6.03 1.32
CA TYR A 507 12.64 6.98 0.37
C TYR A 507 14.14 7.22 0.64
N HIS A 508 14.86 7.69 -0.37
CA HIS A 508 16.30 8.02 -0.29
C HIS A 508 16.50 9.52 -0.10
N ALA A 509 17.17 9.97 0.96
CA ALA A 509 17.41 11.39 1.25
C ALA A 509 18.86 11.82 0.99
N LEU A 510 19.01 12.93 0.26
CA LEU A 510 20.26 13.62 0.02
C LEU A 510 20.23 14.99 0.69
N ASN A 511 21.05 15.18 1.72
CA ASN A 511 21.23 16.46 2.37
C ASN A 511 22.25 17.30 1.59
N LEU A 512 21.81 18.46 1.09
CA LEU A 512 22.63 19.44 0.38
C LEU A 512 22.69 20.72 1.20
N PHE A 513 23.90 21.18 1.51
CA PHE A 513 24.12 22.33 2.39
C PHE A 513 24.64 23.54 1.59
N SER A 514 24.14 24.74 1.91
CA SER A 514 24.60 26.01 1.34
C SER A 514 24.33 27.18 2.30
N GLU A 515 25.12 28.25 2.20
CA GLU A 515 24.82 29.54 2.84
C GLU A 515 23.54 30.20 2.28
N ASN A 516 23.10 29.77 1.10
CA ASN A 516 21.83 30.15 0.51
C ASN A 516 21.08 28.91 0.01
N PRO A 517 20.25 28.28 0.87
CA PRO A 517 19.50 27.06 0.53
C PRO A 517 18.49 27.25 -0.59
N LEU A 518 17.86 28.44 -0.70
CA LEU A 518 16.90 28.76 -1.75
C LEU A 518 17.57 28.82 -3.12
N LEU A 519 18.74 29.46 -3.23
CA LEU A 519 19.49 29.49 -4.48
C LEU A 519 19.89 28.07 -4.91
N LEU A 520 20.40 27.27 -3.97
CA LEU A 520 20.74 25.87 -4.23
C LEU A 520 19.51 25.06 -4.68
N PHE A 521 18.32 25.40 -4.18
CA PHE A 521 17.05 24.76 -4.56
C PHE A 521 16.70 25.06 -6.01
N LEU A 522 16.77 26.33 -6.40
CA LEU A 522 16.53 26.76 -7.77
C LEU A 522 17.57 26.17 -8.74
N GLU A 523 18.86 26.14 -8.36
CA GLU A 523 19.92 25.53 -9.17
C GLU A 523 19.72 24.01 -9.34
N THR A 524 19.32 23.33 -8.28
CA THR A 524 19.04 21.89 -8.31
C THR A 524 17.83 21.60 -9.19
N LEU A 525 16.74 22.36 -9.07
CA LEU A 525 15.60 22.25 -9.98
C LEU A 525 15.99 22.52 -11.43
N GLN A 526 16.77 23.57 -11.68
CA GLN A 526 17.24 23.91 -13.02
C GLN A 526 18.05 22.77 -13.63
N LEU A 527 18.99 22.18 -12.88
CA LEU A 527 19.79 21.06 -13.36
C LEU A 527 18.93 19.82 -13.67
N LEU A 528 17.95 19.51 -12.82
CA LEU A 528 17.02 18.39 -13.06
C LEU A 528 16.25 18.61 -14.36
N PHE A 529 15.70 19.81 -14.58
CA PHE A 529 15.02 20.17 -15.82
C PHE A 529 15.93 20.21 -17.05
N GLU A 530 17.24 20.39 -16.90
CA GLU A 530 18.21 20.31 -18.01
C GLU A 530 18.55 18.87 -18.41
N VAL A 531 18.58 17.95 -17.43
CA VAL A 531 19.02 16.56 -17.62
C VAL A 531 17.87 15.63 -17.94
N PHE A 532 16.73 15.79 -17.28
CA PHE A 532 15.58 14.89 -17.35
C PHE A 532 14.40 15.54 -18.09
N ASP A 533 13.50 14.69 -18.58
CA ASP A 533 12.17 15.13 -19.02
C ASP A 533 11.25 15.28 -17.80
N CYS A 534 11.24 16.48 -17.21
CA CYS A 534 10.61 16.74 -15.92
C CYS A 534 9.18 17.26 -16.04
N SER A 535 8.33 16.85 -15.09
CA SER A 535 7.03 17.49 -14.83
C SER A 535 6.86 17.77 -13.34
N ILE A 536 6.32 18.94 -12.98
CA ILE A 536 5.95 19.22 -11.59
C ILE A 536 4.57 18.66 -11.34
N HIS A 537 4.54 17.58 -10.59
CA HIS A 537 3.32 16.90 -10.22
C HIS A 537 2.61 17.58 -9.05
N SER A 538 3.34 18.05 -8.06
CA SER A 538 2.74 18.66 -6.86
C SER A 538 3.61 19.75 -6.24
N VAL A 539 3.00 20.81 -5.74
CA VAL A 539 3.66 21.86 -4.95
C VAL A 539 2.86 22.07 -3.68
N TYR A 540 3.53 22.17 -2.53
CA TYR A 540 2.91 22.43 -1.22
C TYR A 540 3.37 23.77 -0.67
N TRP A 541 2.44 24.71 -0.48
CA TRP A 541 2.66 26.06 0.02
C TRP A 541 2.20 26.21 1.47
N SER A 542 2.71 25.40 2.39
CA SER A 542 2.33 25.43 3.82
C SER A 542 3.24 26.33 4.66
N SER A 543 4.57 26.17 4.58
CA SER A 543 5.52 26.84 5.47
C SER A 543 6.51 27.76 4.74
N TRP A 544 6.18 28.23 3.54
CA TRP A 544 7.05 29.11 2.76
C TRP A 544 7.01 30.55 3.27
N LYS A 545 8.19 31.18 3.40
CA LYS A 545 8.27 32.64 3.53
C LYS A 545 7.84 33.28 2.21
N SER A 546 7.15 34.42 2.27
CA SER A 546 6.57 35.06 1.08
C SER A 546 7.63 35.44 0.02
N GLU A 547 8.84 35.81 0.44
CA GLU A 547 9.91 36.17 -0.49
C GLU A 547 10.55 34.95 -1.17
N ASP A 548 10.65 33.82 -0.46
CA ASP A 548 11.14 32.56 -1.05
C ASP A 548 10.12 32.04 -2.06
N MET A 549 8.84 32.08 -1.69
CA MET A 549 7.72 31.74 -2.57
C MET A 549 7.71 32.59 -3.84
N ARG A 550 7.98 33.90 -3.73
CA ARG A 550 8.08 34.81 -4.87
C ARG A 550 9.12 34.31 -5.88
N GLN A 551 10.34 34.06 -5.43
CA GLN A 551 11.44 33.64 -6.28
C GLN A 551 11.16 32.30 -6.97
N VAL A 552 10.54 31.35 -6.26
CA VAL A 552 10.14 30.06 -6.85
C VAL A 552 9.04 30.22 -7.88
N ILE A 553 8.03 31.07 -7.63
CA ILE A 553 6.97 31.36 -8.62
C ILE A 553 7.57 32.05 -9.86
N ASP A 554 8.46 33.02 -9.67
CA ASP A 554 9.11 33.73 -10.78
C ASP A 554 9.94 32.75 -11.63
N TRP A 555 10.66 31.82 -11.01
CA TRP A 555 11.35 30.74 -11.72
C TRP A 555 10.38 29.82 -12.47
N MET A 556 9.28 29.38 -11.85
CA MET A 556 8.27 28.54 -12.50
C MET A 556 7.63 29.23 -13.70
N ASN A 557 7.33 30.52 -13.59
CA ASN A 557 6.76 31.32 -14.67
C ASN A 557 7.77 31.46 -15.83
N GLY A 558 9.06 31.66 -15.53
CA GLY A 558 10.14 31.74 -16.52
C GLY A 558 10.57 30.39 -17.14
N CYS A 559 10.10 29.26 -16.61
CA CYS A 559 10.47 27.94 -17.13
C CYS A 559 9.60 27.54 -18.33
N ASP A 560 10.16 27.56 -19.54
CA ASP A 560 9.45 27.20 -20.78
C ASP A 560 9.00 25.73 -20.82
N LYS A 561 9.77 24.83 -20.19
CA LYS A 561 9.44 23.40 -20.10
C LYS A 561 8.25 23.13 -19.18
N LEU A 562 7.94 24.05 -18.26
CA LEU A 562 6.82 23.93 -17.35
C LEU A 562 5.57 24.57 -17.95
N THR A 563 4.68 23.74 -18.48
CA THR A 563 3.42 24.19 -19.09
C THR A 563 2.22 24.07 -18.14
N LYS A 564 2.23 23.07 -17.26
CA LYS A 564 1.16 22.76 -16.32
C LYS A 564 1.72 22.17 -15.01
N ILE A 565 1.13 22.54 -13.88
CA ILE A 565 1.32 21.86 -12.60
C ILE A 565 0.10 20.99 -12.33
N LYS A 566 0.31 19.70 -11.99
CA LYS A 566 -0.82 18.79 -11.78
C LYS A 566 -1.59 19.11 -10.49
N ASN A 567 -0.92 19.26 -9.35
CA ASN A 567 -1.56 19.61 -8.07
C ASN A 567 -0.82 20.78 -7.39
N VAL A 568 -1.57 21.72 -6.78
CA VAL A 568 -1.05 22.76 -5.91
C VAL A 568 -1.80 22.70 -4.60
N ASN A 569 -1.09 22.57 -3.48
CA ASN A 569 -1.66 22.35 -2.17
C ASN A 569 -1.38 23.55 -1.26
N PHE A 570 -2.40 23.99 -0.53
CA PHE A 570 -2.31 25.04 0.48
C PHE A 570 -2.84 24.51 1.81
N SER A 571 -2.09 24.77 2.89
CA SER A 571 -2.52 24.55 4.27
C SER A 571 -2.47 25.89 4.98
N LEU A 572 -3.62 26.54 5.06
CA LEU A 572 -3.75 27.89 5.60
C LEU A 572 -3.97 27.88 7.12
N ASN A 573 -3.26 28.75 7.80
CA ASN A 573 -3.35 29.06 9.22
C ASN A 573 -3.28 30.60 9.41
N ALA A 574 -3.36 31.05 10.66
CA ALA A 574 -3.41 32.49 10.98
C ALA A 574 -2.20 33.28 10.45
N ASN A 575 -1.05 32.62 10.28
CA ASN A 575 0.21 33.26 9.91
C ASN A 575 0.42 33.32 8.39
N ASN A 576 -0.30 32.53 7.59
CA ASN A 576 -0.08 32.43 6.14
C ASN A 576 -1.37 32.60 5.30
N GLN A 577 -2.42 33.21 5.88
CA GLN A 577 -3.72 33.44 5.23
C GLN A 577 -3.65 34.20 3.89
N TRP A 578 -2.58 34.96 3.62
CA TRP A 578 -2.37 35.71 2.38
C TRP A 578 -1.65 34.90 1.28
N THR A 579 -1.10 33.73 1.60
CA THR A 579 -0.28 32.91 0.69
C THR A 579 -1.03 32.52 -0.57
N LEU A 580 -2.30 32.14 -0.44
CA LEU A 580 -3.15 31.81 -1.59
C LEU A 580 -3.43 33.03 -2.47
N ALA A 581 -3.78 34.17 -1.86
CA ALA A 581 -4.03 35.42 -2.59
C ALA A 581 -2.78 35.86 -3.37
N PHE A 582 -1.61 35.77 -2.72
CA PHE A 582 -0.33 36.07 -3.33
C PHE A 582 -0.03 35.15 -4.52
N PHE A 583 -0.24 33.84 -4.37
CA PHE A 583 -0.06 32.86 -5.43
C PHE A 583 -0.97 33.15 -6.63
N LEU A 584 -2.27 33.29 -6.37
CA LEU A 584 -3.28 33.49 -7.40
C LEU A 584 -3.01 34.75 -8.23
N GLY A 585 -2.48 35.81 -7.63
CA GLY A 585 -2.15 37.07 -8.32
C GLY A 585 -0.83 37.08 -9.09
N ARG A 586 -0.02 36.02 -9.03
CA ARG A 586 1.33 35.98 -9.63
C ARG A 586 1.60 34.78 -10.53
N PHE A 587 1.00 33.64 -10.25
CA PHE A 587 1.25 32.42 -11.01
C PHE A 587 0.57 32.46 -12.38
N GLN A 588 1.27 32.04 -13.45
CA GLN A 588 0.82 32.22 -14.83
C GLN A 588 0.65 30.93 -15.64
N LYS A 589 1.07 29.77 -15.11
CA LYS A 589 0.94 28.49 -15.83
C LYS A 589 -0.40 27.81 -15.52
N LYS A 590 -0.79 26.81 -16.34
CA LYS A 590 -2.03 26.05 -16.11
C LYS A 590 -1.92 25.20 -14.84
N ILE A 591 -3.02 25.06 -14.13
CA ILE A 591 -3.11 24.21 -12.94
C ILE A 591 -4.16 23.12 -13.17
N GLY A 592 -3.78 21.87 -12.91
CA GLY A 592 -4.74 20.76 -12.90
C GLY A 592 -5.67 20.89 -11.69
N ARG A 593 -5.12 20.81 -10.49
CA ARG A 593 -5.90 20.78 -9.25
C ARG A 593 -5.31 21.70 -8.20
N VAL A 594 -6.12 22.58 -7.60
CA VAL A 594 -5.80 23.28 -6.36
C VAL A 594 -6.50 22.57 -5.21
N ILE A 595 -5.76 22.25 -4.16
CA ILE A 595 -6.27 21.62 -2.94
C ILE A 595 -5.97 22.57 -1.78
N MET A 596 -6.99 22.89 -1.01
CA MET A 596 -6.89 23.86 0.08
C MET A 596 -7.48 23.29 1.36
N HIS A 597 -6.66 23.31 2.41
CA HIS A 597 -7.03 23.02 3.79
C HIS A 597 -6.86 24.30 4.61
N SER A 598 -7.76 24.57 5.55
CA SER A 598 -7.72 25.79 6.35
C SER A 598 -8.32 25.56 7.73
N ASP A 599 -7.57 25.94 8.76
CA ASP A 599 -7.97 25.90 10.17
C ASP A 599 -8.38 27.29 10.71
N VAL A 600 -8.25 28.34 9.90
CA VAL A 600 -8.68 29.70 10.27
C VAL A 600 -10.15 29.94 9.99
N SER A 601 -10.80 30.80 10.79
CA SER A 601 -12.20 31.21 10.61
C SER A 601 -12.40 32.11 9.39
N ASP A 602 -11.40 32.94 9.09
CA ASP A 602 -11.45 33.94 8.02
C ASP A 602 -10.23 33.81 7.12
N ILE A 603 -10.47 33.84 5.81
CA ILE A 603 -9.41 33.82 4.79
C ILE A 603 -9.32 35.21 4.18
N ALA A 604 -8.10 35.65 3.86
CA ALA A 604 -7.87 36.93 3.21
C ALA A 604 -8.70 37.06 1.91
N PRO A 605 -9.09 38.28 1.50
CA PRO A 605 -9.85 38.47 0.26
C PRO A 605 -9.14 37.85 -0.95
N LEU A 606 -9.83 36.94 -1.63
CA LEU A 606 -9.30 36.23 -2.79
C LEU A 606 -9.84 36.84 -4.08
N LYS A 607 -8.92 37.08 -5.02
CA LYS A 607 -9.25 37.45 -6.39
C LYS A 607 -8.49 36.53 -7.33
N PHE A 608 -9.22 35.72 -8.07
CA PHE A 608 -8.65 34.87 -9.10
C PHE A 608 -8.29 35.79 -10.29
N SER A 609 -7.00 35.95 -10.56
CA SER A 609 -6.55 36.82 -11.65
C SER A 609 -6.62 36.09 -12.98
N MET A 610 -7.18 36.75 -13.99
CA MET A 610 -7.04 36.31 -15.37
C MET A 610 -5.58 36.50 -15.82
N PRO A 611 -4.96 35.53 -16.53
CA PRO A 611 -5.56 34.38 -17.21
C PRO A 611 -5.33 33.01 -16.53
N LEU A 612 -5.27 32.94 -15.19
CA LEU A 612 -4.96 31.68 -14.50
C LEU A 612 -6.07 30.63 -14.74
N GLU A 613 -5.73 29.56 -15.46
CA GLU A 613 -6.63 28.42 -15.73
C GLU A 613 -6.44 27.31 -14.68
N ILE A 614 -7.53 26.94 -14.00
CA ILE A 614 -7.55 25.88 -12.98
C ILE A 614 -8.60 24.84 -13.40
N GLU A 615 -8.20 23.57 -13.61
CA GLU A 615 -9.19 22.55 -13.99
C GLU A 615 -10.09 22.17 -12.79
N ARG A 616 -9.53 22.09 -11.59
CA ARG A 616 -10.27 21.71 -10.37
C ARG A 616 -9.79 22.48 -9.14
N PHE A 617 -10.72 22.98 -8.33
CA PHE A 617 -10.45 23.59 -7.04
C PHE A 617 -11.20 22.84 -5.95
N ASP A 618 -10.50 22.29 -4.95
CA ASP A 618 -11.11 21.61 -3.82
C ASP A 618 -10.71 22.26 -2.50
N TYR A 619 -11.72 22.58 -1.69
CA TYR A 619 -11.58 23.11 -0.35
C TYR A 619 -12.15 22.14 0.68
N PHE A 620 -11.31 21.70 1.62
CA PHE A 620 -11.66 20.71 2.65
C PHE A 620 -11.59 21.28 4.08
N GLY A 621 -11.79 22.59 4.25
CA GLY A 621 -11.78 23.26 5.56
C GLY A 621 -13.17 23.68 6.05
N GLY A 622 -13.25 24.07 7.33
CA GLY A 622 -14.49 24.54 7.97
C GLY A 622 -14.72 26.05 7.90
N ALA A 623 -13.79 26.82 7.32
CA ALA A 623 -13.87 28.26 7.21
C ALA A 623 -14.92 28.68 6.18
N LYS A 624 -15.69 29.71 6.50
CA LYS A 624 -16.67 30.28 5.58
C LYS A 624 -16.06 31.49 4.89
N TRP A 625 -15.63 31.33 3.65
CA TRP A 625 -14.93 32.39 2.92
C TRP A 625 -15.51 32.69 1.54
N VAL A 626 -16.20 31.73 0.93
CA VAL A 626 -16.79 31.90 -0.41
C VAL A 626 -18.06 32.73 -0.30
N ASN A 627 -18.03 33.93 -0.88
CA ASN A 627 -19.20 34.75 -1.17
C ASN A 627 -19.44 34.84 -2.68
N LEU A 628 -20.52 35.50 -3.11
CA LEU A 628 -20.87 35.60 -4.53
C LEU A 628 -19.75 36.21 -5.36
N SER A 629 -19.13 37.30 -4.90
CA SER A 629 -18.05 37.97 -5.65
C SER A 629 -16.87 37.04 -5.91
N ILE A 630 -16.51 36.18 -4.95
CA ILE A 630 -15.43 35.22 -5.08
C ILE A 630 -15.81 34.12 -6.07
N LEU A 631 -17.01 33.52 -5.94
CA LEU A 631 -17.51 32.49 -6.86
C LEU A 631 -17.51 32.99 -8.31
N MET A 632 -17.96 34.22 -8.53
CA MET A 632 -17.99 34.87 -9.84
C MET A 632 -16.58 35.14 -10.41
N SER A 633 -15.58 35.31 -9.55
CA SER A 633 -14.17 35.47 -9.99
C SER A 633 -13.53 34.15 -10.43
N MET A 634 -14.06 32.99 -10.03
CA MET A 634 -13.58 31.65 -10.42
C MET A 634 -14.04 31.23 -11.83
N ASN A 635 -14.20 32.19 -12.75
CA ASN A 635 -14.80 31.96 -14.07
C ASN A 635 -13.94 31.07 -15.01
N THR A 636 -12.66 30.88 -14.71
CA THR A 636 -11.72 29.99 -15.41
C THR A 636 -11.63 28.59 -14.80
N CYS A 637 -12.44 28.28 -13.79
CA CYS A 637 -12.46 26.98 -13.15
C CYS A 637 -13.49 26.04 -13.80
N LYS A 638 -13.10 24.78 -14.06
CA LYS A 638 -14.04 23.77 -14.57
C LYS A 638 -14.80 23.07 -13.44
N ARG A 639 -14.13 22.74 -12.34
CA ARG A 639 -14.74 21.98 -11.22
C ARG A 639 -14.43 22.64 -9.88
N LEU A 640 -15.46 22.85 -9.08
CA LEU A 640 -15.38 23.60 -7.83
C LEU A 640 -16.02 22.79 -6.70
N TYR A 641 -15.23 22.42 -5.69
CA TYR A 641 -15.71 21.94 -4.40
C TYR A 641 -15.28 22.95 -3.33
N LEU A 642 -16.25 23.68 -2.79
CA LEU A 642 -15.98 24.91 -2.03
C LEU A 642 -16.27 24.80 -0.53
N GLY A 643 -16.61 23.61 -0.03
CA GLY A 643 -16.93 23.40 1.38
C GLY A 643 -18.08 24.29 1.86
N VAL A 644 -18.06 24.71 3.14
CA VAL A 644 -19.09 25.58 3.71
C VAL A 644 -18.86 27.03 3.30
N SER A 645 -19.87 27.68 2.75
CA SER A 645 -19.77 29.04 2.20
C SER A 645 -20.45 30.12 3.05
N LEU A 646 -20.32 31.38 2.62
CA LEU A 646 -21.08 32.55 3.05
C LEU A 646 -22.24 32.88 2.08
N LEU A 647 -22.49 32.01 1.10
CA LEU A 647 -23.54 32.24 0.11
C LEU A 647 -24.92 32.09 0.75
N SER A 648 -25.86 32.91 0.31
CA SER A 648 -27.28 32.81 0.63
C SER A 648 -28.07 32.17 -0.52
N ASN A 649 -29.33 31.81 -0.26
CA ASN A 649 -30.27 31.39 -1.32
C ASN A 649 -30.39 32.44 -2.45
N GLN A 650 -30.28 33.75 -2.13
CA GLN A 650 -30.30 34.83 -3.13
C GLN A 650 -29.01 34.88 -3.96
N ASP A 651 -27.86 34.62 -3.34
CA ASP A 651 -26.58 34.56 -4.06
C ASP A 651 -26.56 33.39 -5.06
N LEU A 652 -27.12 32.24 -4.70
CA LEU A 652 -27.29 31.12 -5.62
C LEU A 652 -28.16 31.48 -6.82
N ASN A 653 -29.28 32.18 -6.61
CA ASN A 653 -30.12 32.66 -7.69
C ASN A 653 -29.37 33.64 -8.61
N ALA A 654 -28.65 34.60 -8.03
CA ALA A 654 -27.86 35.57 -8.79
C ALA A 654 -26.77 34.89 -9.64
N PHE A 655 -26.09 33.89 -9.07
CA PHE A 655 -25.13 33.05 -9.79
C PHE A 655 -25.78 32.30 -10.95
N LEU A 656 -26.89 31.58 -10.70
CA LEU A 656 -27.58 30.78 -11.72
C LEU A 656 -28.14 31.64 -12.86
N ARG A 657 -28.67 32.84 -12.56
CA ARG A 657 -29.10 33.80 -13.59
C ARG A 657 -27.94 34.22 -14.48
N SER A 658 -26.83 34.65 -13.88
CA SER A 658 -25.64 35.05 -14.63
C SER A 658 -25.07 33.90 -15.48
N TRP A 659 -25.05 32.67 -14.95
CA TRP A 659 -24.63 31.49 -15.70
C TRP A 659 -25.59 31.19 -16.86
N LYS A 660 -26.91 31.22 -16.61
CA LYS A 660 -27.98 31.03 -17.61
C LYS A 660 -27.86 32.03 -18.77
N GLU A 661 -27.50 33.27 -18.48
CA GLU A 661 -27.31 34.33 -19.47
C GLU A 661 -25.94 34.27 -20.18
N GLY A 662 -25.10 33.29 -19.85
CA GLY A 662 -23.77 33.12 -20.44
C GLY A 662 -22.75 34.17 -19.98
N ARG A 663 -23.02 34.91 -18.91
CA ARG A 663 -22.16 36.00 -18.41
C ARG A 663 -21.05 35.52 -17.46
N SER A 664 -21.19 34.33 -16.88
CA SER A 664 -20.22 33.80 -15.91
C SER A 664 -19.93 32.31 -16.10
N ASN A 665 -18.73 31.91 -15.64
CA ASN A 665 -18.24 30.53 -15.57
C ASN A 665 -18.53 29.69 -16.85
N PRO A 666 -18.08 30.14 -18.05
CA PRO A 666 -18.45 29.53 -19.32
C PRO A 666 -17.98 28.09 -19.49
N ILE A 667 -16.91 27.70 -18.78
CA ILE A 667 -16.28 26.36 -18.85
C ILE A 667 -16.60 25.47 -17.64
N LEU A 668 -17.51 25.89 -16.77
CA LEU A 668 -17.91 25.12 -15.59
C LEU A 668 -18.53 23.78 -16.00
N GLU A 669 -18.11 22.72 -15.33
CA GLU A 669 -18.62 21.36 -15.45
C GLU A 669 -19.30 20.92 -14.15
N ASP A 670 -18.80 21.36 -12.99
CA ASP A 670 -19.29 20.94 -11.68
C ASP A 670 -19.03 21.99 -10.60
N LEU A 671 -20.04 22.28 -9.77
CA LEU A 671 -19.96 23.14 -8.59
C LEU A 671 -20.68 22.46 -7.43
N ARG A 672 -19.97 22.22 -6.32
CA ARG A 672 -20.53 21.74 -5.06
C ARG A 672 -20.12 22.65 -3.91
N VAL A 673 -21.10 23.09 -3.14
CA VAL A 673 -20.93 24.00 -2.00
C VAL A 673 -22.00 23.75 -0.94
N PHE A 674 -21.62 23.83 0.33
CA PHE A 674 -22.56 23.73 1.45
C PHE A 674 -23.00 25.12 1.90
N ILE A 675 -24.30 25.30 2.06
CA ILE A 675 -24.93 26.57 2.38
C ILE A 675 -25.48 26.53 3.81
N PRO A 676 -25.07 27.45 4.71
CA PRO A 676 -25.64 27.55 6.04
C PRO A 676 -27.12 27.96 6.03
N GLY A 677 -27.93 27.32 6.87
CA GLY A 677 -29.35 27.64 7.04
C GLY A 677 -30.28 26.63 6.39
N GLN A 678 -31.56 27.02 6.26
CA GLN A 678 -32.59 26.22 5.59
C GLN A 678 -32.57 26.48 4.09
N GLU A 679 -32.83 25.43 3.32
CA GLU A 679 -33.02 25.51 1.87
C GLU A 679 -34.29 26.31 1.54
N ASP A 680 -34.19 27.26 0.60
CA ASP A 680 -35.32 27.99 0.04
C ASP A 680 -35.25 27.92 -1.49
N TRP A 681 -35.69 26.78 -2.02
CA TRP A 681 -35.65 26.50 -3.45
C TRP A 681 -36.55 27.43 -4.27
N ARG A 682 -37.59 28.05 -3.65
CA ARG A 682 -38.41 29.09 -4.32
C ARG A 682 -37.56 30.31 -4.62
N THR A 683 -36.77 30.78 -3.65
CA THR A 683 -35.83 31.88 -3.88
C THR A 683 -34.72 31.50 -4.86
N VAL A 684 -34.12 30.31 -4.70
CA VAL A 684 -33.00 29.87 -5.56
C VAL A 684 -33.43 29.76 -7.03
N LEU A 685 -34.61 29.21 -7.31
CA LEU A 685 -35.06 28.89 -8.68
C LEU A 685 -35.88 30.00 -9.36
N ASN A 686 -36.29 31.04 -8.63
CA ASN A 686 -37.14 32.10 -9.15
C ASN A 686 -36.62 32.76 -10.43
N GLY A 687 -37.41 32.73 -11.50
CA GLY A 687 -37.12 33.41 -12.76
C GLY A 687 -36.05 32.72 -13.61
N LEU A 688 -35.77 31.44 -13.36
CA LEU A 688 -34.80 30.65 -14.12
C LEU A 688 -35.45 29.81 -15.23
N GLY A 689 -36.78 29.68 -15.26
CA GLY A 689 -37.50 28.73 -16.13
C GLY A 689 -36.99 27.30 -15.90
N ALA A 690 -36.89 26.90 -14.63
CA ALA A 690 -36.26 25.66 -14.23
C ALA A 690 -37.20 24.46 -14.47
N VAL A 691 -36.65 23.34 -14.95
CA VAL A 691 -37.42 22.13 -15.26
C VAL A 691 -37.02 20.99 -14.33
N VAL A 692 -37.90 20.64 -13.39
CA VAL A 692 -37.70 19.52 -12.47
C VAL A 692 -37.97 18.22 -13.21
N ARG A 693 -36.98 17.33 -13.21
CA ARG A 693 -37.03 16.04 -13.91
C ARG A 693 -37.42 14.93 -12.96
N HIS A 694 -38.36 14.10 -13.41
CA HIS A 694 -38.76 12.92 -12.66
C HIS A 694 -37.58 11.94 -12.50
N PRO A 695 -37.27 11.46 -11.27
CA PRO A 695 -36.09 10.64 -11.01
C PRO A 695 -36.08 9.32 -11.80
N THR A 696 -37.24 8.69 -12.04
CA THR A 696 -37.31 7.42 -12.81
C THR A 696 -37.15 7.56 -14.32
N GLN A 697 -37.09 8.79 -14.84
CA GLN A 697 -37.19 9.08 -16.27
C GLN A 697 -35.89 9.64 -16.82
N VAL A 698 -35.17 10.42 -16.02
CA VAL A 698 -33.93 11.07 -16.43
C VAL A 698 -32.79 10.55 -15.56
N ALA A 699 -31.80 9.92 -16.19
CA ALA A 699 -30.56 9.48 -15.55
C ALA A 699 -29.36 10.08 -16.28
N ARG A 700 -28.39 10.63 -15.55
CA ARG A 700 -27.17 11.25 -16.11
C ARG A 700 -25.93 10.79 -15.36
N CYS A 701 -24.87 10.47 -16.09
CA CYS A 701 -23.62 10.02 -15.50
C CYS A 701 -22.62 11.18 -15.36
N CYS A 702 -22.15 11.43 -14.15
CA CYS A 702 -21.11 12.40 -13.83
C CYS A 702 -19.80 11.67 -13.49
N ILE A 703 -18.69 12.12 -14.09
CA ILE A 703 -17.32 11.63 -13.83
C ILE A 703 -17.17 10.10 -14.06
N GLU A 704 -18.03 9.49 -14.87
CA GLU A 704 -18.02 8.05 -15.20
C GLU A 704 -18.23 7.10 -14.01
N ILE A 705 -18.62 7.62 -12.84
CA ILE A 705 -18.76 6.83 -11.60
C ILE A 705 -20.04 7.14 -10.79
N PHE A 706 -20.70 8.27 -11.02
CA PHE A 706 -21.90 8.70 -10.28
C PHE A 706 -23.09 8.86 -11.23
N TRP A 707 -24.22 8.24 -10.90
CA TRP A 707 -25.46 8.36 -11.67
C TRP A 707 -26.47 9.22 -10.93
N PHE A 708 -26.87 10.31 -11.54
CA PHE A 708 -27.88 11.24 -11.02
C PHE A 708 -29.21 10.99 -11.71
N TYR A 709 -30.21 10.66 -10.90
CA TYR A 709 -31.58 10.42 -11.33
C TYR A 709 -32.45 11.62 -10.96
N GLY A 710 -33.05 12.27 -11.96
CA GLY A 710 -33.86 13.49 -11.79
C GLY A 710 -33.01 14.77 -11.76
N GLY A 711 -33.33 15.67 -10.82
CA GLY A 711 -32.68 16.98 -10.70
C GLY A 711 -33.46 18.10 -11.41
N VAL A 712 -32.98 19.33 -11.29
CA VAL A 712 -33.61 20.53 -11.86
C VAL A 712 -32.76 21.14 -12.94
N ASP A 713 -33.23 21.09 -14.18
CA ASP A 713 -32.54 21.60 -15.35
C ASP A 713 -32.75 23.11 -15.53
N ILE A 714 -31.66 23.80 -15.84
CA ILE A 714 -31.62 25.19 -16.24
C ILE A 714 -30.87 25.24 -17.57
N GLN A 715 -31.53 25.74 -18.61
CA GLN A 715 -30.93 25.88 -19.93
C GLN A 715 -30.29 27.28 -20.07
N ARG A 716 -29.00 27.29 -20.41
CA ARG A 716 -28.23 28.48 -20.75
C ARG A 716 -28.60 29.01 -22.14
N VAL A 717 -28.34 30.29 -22.41
CA VAL A 717 -28.62 30.96 -23.69
C VAL A 717 -28.04 30.27 -24.93
N ASP A 718 -26.97 29.49 -24.78
CA ASP A 718 -26.34 28.73 -25.87
C ASP A 718 -26.84 27.28 -25.99
N GLY A 719 -27.86 26.90 -25.22
CA GLY A 719 -28.44 25.57 -25.21
C GLY A 719 -27.79 24.59 -24.21
N THR A 720 -26.68 24.97 -23.55
CA THR A 720 -26.05 24.12 -22.53
C THR A 720 -27.02 23.90 -21.35
N ILE A 721 -27.12 22.66 -20.88
CA ILE A 721 -27.98 22.31 -19.73
C ILE A 721 -27.13 22.21 -18.47
N GLY A 722 -27.53 22.93 -17.42
CA GLY A 722 -27.01 22.76 -16.07
C GLY A 722 -28.10 22.19 -15.18
N THR A 723 -27.78 21.20 -14.36
CA THR A 723 -28.73 20.56 -13.44
C THR A 723 -28.34 20.84 -12.00
N VAL A 724 -29.27 21.43 -11.26
CA VAL A 724 -29.22 21.54 -9.80
C VAL A 724 -29.68 20.21 -9.19
N MET A 725 -28.88 19.67 -8.28
CA MET A 725 -29.15 18.38 -7.63
C MET A 725 -30.12 18.54 -6.45
N TRP A 726 -31.32 19.04 -6.74
CA TRP A 726 -32.47 19.05 -5.85
C TRP A 726 -33.47 17.98 -6.31
N THR A 727 -34.16 17.31 -5.37
CA THR A 727 -35.07 16.16 -5.62
C THR A 727 -34.48 14.99 -6.43
N HIS A 728 -33.15 14.87 -6.47
CA HIS A 728 -32.42 13.83 -7.20
C HIS A 728 -32.17 12.57 -6.36
N TYR A 729 -31.91 11.45 -7.02
CA TYR A 729 -31.32 10.24 -6.41
C TYR A 729 -29.90 10.00 -6.96
N LEU A 730 -28.95 9.73 -6.06
CA LEU A 730 -27.57 9.39 -6.41
C LEU A 730 -27.40 7.86 -6.41
N GLY A 731 -27.22 7.27 -7.58
CA GLY A 731 -26.92 5.86 -7.79
C GLY A 731 -25.47 5.58 -8.19
N LYS A 732 -25.07 4.32 -8.08
CA LYS A 732 -23.75 3.76 -8.43
C LYS A 732 -23.72 3.12 -9.82
N LYS A 733 -24.87 2.92 -10.47
CA LYS A 733 -25.01 2.25 -11.78
C LYS A 733 -26.06 2.96 -12.64
N GLU A 734 -25.99 2.76 -13.95
CA GLU A 734 -26.91 3.36 -14.96
C GLU A 734 -28.37 2.97 -14.79
N HIS A 735 -28.62 1.74 -14.34
CA HIS A 735 -29.95 1.18 -14.16
C HIS A 735 -30.18 0.72 -12.72
N GLU A 736 -29.98 1.64 -11.78
CA GLU A 736 -30.28 1.43 -10.38
C GLU A 736 -31.77 1.60 -10.09
N LYS A 737 -32.29 0.77 -9.19
CA LYS A 737 -33.69 0.88 -8.77
C LYS A 737 -33.84 2.04 -7.80
N ILE A 738 -34.76 2.96 -8.10
CA ILE A 738 -34.97 4.15 -7.26
C ILE A 738 -35.85 3.79 -6.07
N PRO A 739 -35.46 4.17 -4.84
CA PRO A 739 -36.28 3.97 -3.65
C PRO A 739 -37.63 4.69 -3.72
N LYS A 740 -38.70 4.02 -3.29
CA LYS A 740 -40.07 4.55 -3.32
C LYS A 740 -40.23 5.87 -2.55
N ASN A 741 -39.57 6.01 -1.42
CA ASN A 741 -39.60 7.23 -0.60
C ASN A 741 -39.04 8.47 -1.32
N VAL A 742 -38.13 8.30 -2.29
CA VAL A 742 -37.63 9.40 -3.13
C VAL A 742 -38.69 9.84 -4.14
N ILE A 743 -39.44 8.89 -4.71
CA ILE A 743 -40.54 9.15 -5.63
C ILE A 743 -41.68 9.86 -4.90
N GLU A 744 -42.08 9.36 -3.73
CA GLU A 744 -43.11 10.00 -2.90
C GLU A 744 -42.70 11.42 -2.46
N ALA A 745 -41.42 11.64 -2.16
CA ALA A 745 -40.90 12.98 -1.86
C ALA A 745 -40.96 13.92 -3.08
N PHE A 746 -40.67 13.40 -4.28
CA PHE A 746 -40.81 14.15 -5.53
C PHE A 746 -42.27 14.52 -5.81
N GLU A 747 -43.20 13.55 -5.71
CA GLU A 747 -44.63 13.76 -5.97
C GLU A 747 -45.23 14.78 -5.00
N ARG A 748 -44.92 14.67 -3.69
CA ARG A 748 -45.31 15.67 -2.69
C ARG A 748 -44.77 17.07 -3.04
N THR A 749 -43.52 17.16 -3.48
CA THR A 749 -42.92 18.43 -3.89
C THR A 749 -43.62 18.98 -5.14
N ASN A 750 -43.98 18.13 -6.11
CA ASN A 750 -44.73 18.53 -7.29
C ASN A 750 -46.10 19.11 -6.92
N GLU A 751 -46.84 18.46 -6.01
CA GLU A 751 -48.12 18.94 -5.50
C GLU A 751 -48.00 20.29 -4.78
N GLU A 752 -46.97 20.48 -3.95
CA GLU A 752 -46.71 21.73 -3.22
C GLU A 752 -46.39 22.94 -4.13
N TRP A 753 -45.91 22.66 -5.35
CA TRP A 753 -45.51 23.69 -6.32
C TRP A 753 -46.56 23.90 -7.43
N THR A 754 -47.38 22.88 -7.70
CA THR A 754 -48.46 22.95 -8.69
C THR A 754 -49.53 23.97 -8.27
N GLY A 755 -49.85 24.91 -9.15
CA GLY A 755 -50.85 25.96 -8.88
C GLY A 755 -50.32 27.16 -8.08
N THR A 756 -49.01 27.25 -7.87
CA THR A 756 -48.35 28.46 -7.36
C THR A 756 -47.94 29.39 -8.50
N ASP A 757 -47.68 30.68 -8.23
CA ASP A 757 -47.18 31.66 -9.22
C ASP A 757 -45.70 31.41 -9.63
N SER A 758 -45.19 30.19 -9.50
CA SER A 758 -43.81 29.82 -9.82
C SER A 758 -43.62 29.54 -11.32
N ASP A 759 -42.46 29.93 -11.88
CA ASP A 759 -42.05 29.62 -13.25
C ASP A 759 -41.35 28.24 -13.39
N VAL A 760 -41.34 27.43 -12.32
CA VAL A 760 -40.75 26.09 -12.28
C VAL A 760 -41.73 25.05 -12.82
N VAL A 761 -41.27 24.19 -13.74
CA VAL A 761 -42.09 23.18 -14.41
C VAL A 761 -41.63 21.77 -14.02
N PHE A 762 -42.55 20.86 -13.72
CA PHE A 762 -42.26 19.45 -13.49
C PHE A 762 -42.54 18.65 -14.76
N GLU A 763 -41.55 17.91 -15.28
CA GLU A 763 -41.66 17.14 -16.53
C GLU A 763 -41.38 15.64 -16.33
N GLU A 764 -42.26 14.80 -16.89
CA GLU A 764 -42.24 13.33 -16.76
C GLU A 764 -41.57 12.59 -17.94
N ARG A 765 -41.15 13.27 -19.01
CA ARG A 765 -40.65 12.56 -20.21
C ARG A 765 -39.19 12.13 -20.07
N GLY A 766 -38.95 10.83 -20.17
CA GLY A 766 -37.63 10.19 -20.22
C GLY A 766 -37.71 8.67 -20.42
N ASN A 767 -36.61 7.95 -20.26
CA ASN A 767 -36.57 6.48 -20.39
C ASN A 767 -36.98 5.83 -19.06
N VAL A 768 -37.94 4.90 -19.10
CA VAL A 768 -38.54 4.26 -17.92
C VAL A 768 -37.55 3.33 -17.19
N ILE A 769 -37.36 3.51 -15.88
CA ILE A 769 -36.51 2.66 -15.02
C ILE A 769 -37.32 2.03 -13.85
N GLN A 770 -36.89 0.86 -13.36
CA GLN A 770 -37.58 0.05 -12.33
C GLN A 770 -37.47 0.62 -10.90
N VAL A 771 -38.50 0.41 -10.07
CA VAL A 771 -38.62 0.85 -8.66
C VAL A 771 -38.35 -0.31 -7.69
N SER A 772 -37.87 -0.05 -6.46
CA SER A 772 -37.72 -1.08 -5.40
C SER A 772 -38.29 -0.66 -4.04
N ASP A 773 -38.65 -1.65 -3.22
CA ASP A 773 -39.26 -1.50 -1.88
C ASP A 773 -38.23 -1.29 -0.74
N GLU A 774 -36.93 -1.15 -1.03
CA GLU A 774 -35.90 -0.98 0.02
C GLU A 774 -35.72 0.49 0.44
N GLU A 775 -36.01 0.78 1.72
CA GLU A 775 -35.75 2.06 2.37
C GLU A 775 -34.31 2.15 2.88
N LYS A 776 -33.40 2.74 2.09
CA LYS A 776 -32.14 3.27 2.66
C LYS A 776 -31.50 4.34 1.80
N ILE A 777 -31.53 5.58 2.29
CA ILE A 777 -30.67 6.67 1.81
C ILE A 777 -29.39 6.66 2.65
N ILE A 778 -28.23 6.68 1.98
CA ILE A 778 -26.94 6.95 2.63
C ILE A 778 -26.92 8.43 3.00
N LYS A 779 -27.10 8.76 4.29
CA LYS A 779 -26.79 10.10 4.81
C LYS A 779 -25.27 10.26 4.82
N GLU A 780 -24.73 11.04 3.87
CA GLU A 780 -23.40 11.66 4.08
C GLU A 780 -23.50 12.55 5.33
N TYR A 781 -22.51 12.47 6.22
CA TYR A 781 -22.43 13.31 7.41
C TYR A 781 -22.27 14.79 7.00
N LEU A 782 -23.39 15.52 6.93
CA LEU A 782 -23.40 16.98 6.75
C LEU A 782 -23.06 17.67 8.09
N PRO A 783 -22.31 18.79 8.09
CA PRO A 783 -22.24 19.67 9.24
C PRO A 783 -23.66 20.08 9.67
N THR A 784 -23.96 19.99 10.98
CA THR A 784 -25.29 20.34 11.49
C THR A 784 -25.67 21.78 11.10
N GLN A 785 -26.80 21.96 10.40
CA GLN A 785 -27.39 23.23 9.90
C GLN A 785 -26.93 23.77 8.52
N CYS A 786 -26.40 22.94 7.61
CA CYS A 786 -26.18 23.32 6.21
C CYS A 786 -26.94 22.41 5.23
N PHE A 787 -27.30 22.92 4.05
CA PHE A 787 -27.76 22.11 2.92
C PHE A 787 -26.71 22.05 1.79
N ASP A 788 -26.73 20.97 1.01
CA ASP A 788 -25.82 20.73 -0.11
C ASP A 788 -26.39 21.35 -1.40
N PHE A 789 -25.67 22.32 -1.98
CA PHE A 789 -25.95 22.80 -3.32
C PHE A 789 -24.92 22.22 -4.29
N THR A 790 -25.40 21.35 -5.17
CA THR A 790 -24.60 20.78 -6.27
C THR A 790 -25.22 21.15 -7.62
N PHE A 791 -24.40 21.66 -8.54
CA PHE A 791 -24.78 22.10 -9.88
C PHE A 791 -23.81 21.52 -10.92
N VAL A 792 -24.32 20.68 -11.82
CA VAL A 792 -23.53 19.97 -12.83
C VAL A 792 -23.93 20.43 -14.22
N VAL A 793 -22.94 20.73 -15.07
CA VAL A 793 -23.16 21.18 -16.44
C VAL A 793 -22.87 20.04 -17.41
N TRP A 794 -23.86 19.73 -18.26
CA TRP A 794 -23.79 18.65 -19.23
C TRP A 794 -23.38 19.19 -20.59
N LYS A 795 -22.49 18.46 -21.26
CA LYS A 795 -22.04 18.74 -22.63
C LYS A 795 -22.74 17.83 -23.62
#